data_AF-A0A674GGK1-F1
#
_entry.id   AF-A0A674GGK1-F1
#
_cell.length_a   1.000
_cell.length_b   1.000
_cell.length_c   1.000
_cell.angle_alpha   90.00
_cell.angle_beta   90.00
_cell.angle_gamma   90.00
#
_symmetry.space_group_name_H-M   'P 1'
#
loop_
_entity.id
_entity.type
_entity.pdbx_description
1 polymer ?
#
loop_
_entity_poly.entity_id
_entity_poly.type
_entity_poly.pdbx_seq_one_letter_code
_entity_poly.pdbx_strand_id
1 'polypeptide(L)'
;MAGAQGGLSPRPSEEGPGSDGRSTSERVVDLLNQAALIGNEGKITILKQVQELIINKDPTLLDNFLDEIIAFQADKSIEVRKFVVGFIEEACKRDIELLLKLVANLNMLLKDENVNVVKKAILTMTQLYKVALQWMVKSKVISELQEACWEMMSSMASDIILLLDSDNDGIRTHAIKFVEGLIVTLSPRTADSDVPKRHENDVSLERIPRDHPVIKYSVLWEEGKAALEQLLKFMVHPAISSINLTAALGSLATIARQRPMFMAEVIQAYETLHANLPPTLAKSQVSSVRKNLKLHLLSVLRHPSSGDFQPQITTLLVDLGTPQAEIARSMPSPRDARKRPRDEPDAALKKMKIEPPLGEDDEDKDLEAPAVAVAKAAGAVTVPSDTDITAEFLQPLLTPENVANLVLISMVYLPEAMPASFQATYTPVESAGTEAQIKHLARLMATQMTAAGLGPGVEQTKLLREEPKEEKVAKPDAVVIKRRLSALGQGQAIAVLGAHGSAAGLPDETPQAKRRPEPILPTTQPRLAGAGGRKKVFRLGDVLKPLSEVQVEKLKVGAVRRILRSERAVAASGAAQARVKILASLVTQFEVPLKGEVLSFILDDVRGRLDLAFAWLFQEYNAHLRYDECLIGLLAGLQEKPDQKDGIFTKVVLEAPLITESALEVIRKYCEDESRTYLGMSTLRELIFRRPSRQFQYLHVLLDLSSHEKDKVRQQALQFIKRMYEKEQLRAYVEKFALNYLQLLVHPNPPSVLFGADKDTEVAAPWTEETIKQCLYLYLALLPHNHKLIHELASVYTEAIADIKRTVLRVIEQPVRDIGDIGDTWGHLGTSVTPWEITCPVPEITFPVPVIN
;
A
#
# COMPACT_ATOMS: atom_id res chain seq x y z
N MET A 1 -75.86 -61.63 18.35
CA MET A 1 -74.55 -62.20 18.70
C MET A 1 -73.50 -61.37 17.97
N ALA A 2 -72.81 -60.45 18.65
CA ALA A 2 -71.41 -60.60 19.08
C ALA A 2 -70.45 -60.75 17.87
N GLY A 3 -69.43 -59.92 17.63
CA GLY A 3 -68.83 -58.82 18.38
C GLY A 3 -67.59 -58.28 17.65
N ALA A 4 -66.87 -57.40 18.37
CA ALA A 4 -65.52 -56.87 18.12
C ALA A 4 -65.36 -55.70 17.14
N GLN A 5 -64.98 -54.58 17.75
CA GLN A 5 -64.67 -53.26 17.21
C GLN A 5 -63.35 -53.23 16.44
N GLY A 6 -63.27 -52.38 15.42
CA GLY A 6 -62.07 -52.02 14.69
C GLY A 6 -62.30 -50.77 13.85
N GLY A 7 -62.54 -49.64 14.50
CA GLY A 7 -62.68 -48.34 13.83
C GLY A 7 -61.34 -47.82 13.34
N LEU A 8 -61.18 -47.76 12.02
CA LEU A 8 -60.15 -46.98 11.34
C LEU A 8 -60.62 -45.51 11.31
N SER A 9 -60.24 -44.73 12.31
CA SER A 9 -60.24 -43.27 12.23
C SER A 9 -58.92 -42.81 11.58
N PRO A 10 -58.94 -41.84 10.65
CA PRO A 10 -57.70 -41.29 10.09
C PRO A 10 -56.95 -40.53 11.18
N ARG A 11 -55.62 -40.75 11.24
CA ARG A 11 -54.72 -40.03 12.13
C ARG A 11 -54.76 -38.52 11.86
N PRO A 12 -54.64 -37.68 12.91
CA PRO A 12 -54.69 -36.23 12.78
C PRO A 12 -53.45 -35.74 12.05
N SER A 13 -53.67 -34.84 11.09
CA SER A 13 -52.65 -33.94 10.57
C SER A 13 -52.07 -33.14 11.72
N GLU A 14 -50.76 -33.26 11.94
CA GLU A 14 -50.01 -32.38 12.83
C GLU A 14 -50.04 -30.96 12.25
N GLU A 15 -51.01 -30.16 12.71
CA GLU A 15 -50.99 -28.71 12.61
C GLU A 15 -49.88 -28.18 13.52
N GLY A 16 -48.76 -27.78 12.92
CA GLY A 16 -47.77 -26.92 13.57
C GLY A 16 -48.34 -25.50 13.76
N PRO A 17 -47.87 -24.74 14.77
CA PRO A 17 -48.48 -23.48 15.15
C PRO A 17 -48.13 -22.37 14.15
N GLY A 18 -49.15 -21.82 13.48
CA GLY A 18 -49.08 -20.52 12.81
C GLY A 18 -49.07 -20.52 11.28
N SER A 19 -50.07 -21.11 10.61
CA SER A 19 -50.41 -20.68 9.24
C SER A 19 -51.38 -19.50 9.32
N ASP A 20 -50.86 -18.29 9.50
CA ASP A 20 -51.60 -17.09 9.12
C ASP A 20 -51.93 -17.22 7.63
N GLY A 21 -53.20 -17.11 7.23
CA GLY A 21 -53.65 -17.11 5.83
C GLY A 21 -53.20 -15.87 5.03
N ARG A 22 -52.03 -15.31 5.35
CA ARG A 22 -51.45 -14.10 4.76
C ARG A 22 -50.69 -14.45 3.48
N SER A 23 -50.83 -13.60 2.47
CA SER A 23 -50.05 -13.75 1.23
C SER A 23 -48.55 -13.55 1.49
N THR A 24 -47.69 -14.13 0.64
CA THR A 24 -46.23 -13.94 0.76
C THR A 24 -45.86 -12.45 0.70
N SER A 25 -46.56 -11.67 -0.15
CA SER A 25 -46.41 -10.22 -0.24
C SER A 25 -46.74 -9.49 1.06
N GLU A 26 -47.88 -9.80 1.69
CA GLU A 26 -48.25 -9.22 3.01
C GLU A 26 -47.21 -9.54 4.08
N ARG A 27 -46.67 -10.77 4.07
CA ARG A 27 -45.63 -11.16 5.01
C ARG A 27 -44.33 -10.38 4.79
N VAL A 28 -43.96 -10.13 3.54
CA VAL A 28 -42.79 -9.32 3.19
C VAL A 28 -42.96 -7.88 3.68
N VAL A 29 -44.12 -7.26 3.45
CA VAL A 29 -44.44 -5.90 3.92
C VAL A 29 -44.35 -5.81 5.45
N ASP A 30 -44.93 -6.77 6.16
CA ASP A 30 -44.88 -6.84 7.63
C ASP A 30 -43.43 -6.93 8.14
N LEU A 31 -42.62 -7.80 7.54
CA LEU A 31 -41.21 -7.95 7.89
C LEU A 31 -40.39 -6.69 7.58
N LEU A 32 -40.61 -6.02 6.45
CA LEU A 32 -39.93 -4.77 6.10
C LEU A 32 -40.26 -3.64 7.08
N ASN A 33 -41.54 -3.52 7.47
CA ASN A 33 -41.97 -2.55 8.48
C ASN A 33 -41.33 -2.84 9.84
N GLN A 34 -41.24 -4.11 10.24
CA GLN A 34 -40.53 -4.52 11.46
C GLN A 34 -39.03 -4.20 11.37
N ALA A 35 -38.39 -4.46 10.24
CA ALA A 35 -36.97 -4.16 10.02
C ALA A 35 -36.67 -2.65 10.09
N ALA A 36 -37.60 -1.79 9.67
CA ALA A 36 -37.47 -0.34 9.76
C ALA A 36 -37.47 0.17 11.22
N LEU A 37 -38.16 -0.53 12.13
CA LEU A 37 -38.34 -0.13 13.53
C LEU A 37 -37.35 -0.78 14.51
N ILE A 38 -36.76 -1.92 14.14
CA ILE A 38 -35.89 -2.73 15.02
C ILE A 38 -34.44 -2.24 15.02
N GLY A 39 -33.78 -2.35 16.18
CA GLY A 39 -32.36 -2.05 16.36
C GLY A 39 -31.40 -3.03 15.62
N ASN A 40 -30.11 -2.70 15.63
CA ASN A 40 -29.12 -3.29 14.71
C ASN A 40 -29.02 -4.83 14.72
N GLU A 41 -29.14 -5.52 15.87
CA GLU A 41 -28.92 -6.98 15.95
C GLU A 41 -30.09 -7.82 15.42
N GLY A 42 -31.33 -7.36 15.55
CA GLY A 42 -32.52 -8.10 15.07
C GLY A 42 -32.83 -7.85 13.59
N LYS A 43 -32.38 -6.73 13.04
CA LYS A 43 -32.73 -6.26 11.69
C LYS A 43 -32.26 -7.22 10.58
N ILE A 44 -31.03 -7.72 10.67
CA ILE A 44 -30.44 -8.59 9.63
C ILE A 44 -31.18 -9.92 9.53
N THR A 45 -31.60 -10.49 10.65
CA THR A 45 -32.37 -11.74 10.67
C THR A 45 -33.68 -11.60 9.91
N ILE A 46 -34.37 -10.48 10.10
CA ILE A 46 -35.62 -10.16 9.40
C ILE A 46 -35.36 -9.93 7.92
N LEU A 47 -34.35 -9.13 7.57
CA LEU A 47 -33.99 -8.87 6.17
C LEU A 47 -33.58 -10.15 5.42
N LYS A 48 -32.91 -11.10 6.08
CA LYS A 48 -32.62 -12.42 5.52
C LYS A 48 -33.87 -13.25 5.27
N GLN A 49 -34.89 -13.15 6.14
CA GLN A 49 -36.19 -13.78 5.88
C GLN A 49 -36.87 -13.16 4.66
N VAL A 50 -36.84 -11.82 4.54
CA VAL A 50 -37.36 -11.14 3.35
C VAL A 50 -36.63 -11.61 2.09
N GLN A 51 -35.30 -11.66 2.11
CA GLN A 51 -34.49 -12.18 1.01
C GLN A 51 -34.92 -13.58 0.58
N GLU A 52 -35.11 -14.51 1.53
CA GLU A 52 -35.54 -15.87 1.22
C GLU A 52 -36.93 -15.90 0.57
N LEU A 53 -37.86 -15.07 1.06
CA LEU A 53 -39.21 -14.98 0.52
C LEU A 53 -39.22 -14.44 -0.91
N ILE A 54 -38.45 -13.39 -1.21
CA ILE A 54 -38.50 -12.72 -2.52
C ILE A 54 -37.50 -13.25 -3.55
N ILE A 55 -36.42 -13.94 -3.14
CA ILE A 55 -35.46 -14.54 -4.09
C ILE A 55 -35.78 -16.02 -4.37
N ASN A 56 -36.22 -16.77 -3.36
CA ASN A 56 -36.38 -18.22 -3.46
C ASN A 56 -37.84 -18.68 -3.46
N LYS A 57 -38.66 -18.19 -2.52
CA LYS A 57 -40.06 -18.65 -2.38
C LYS A 57 -40.96 -18.11 -3.49
N ASP A 58 -40.95 -16.80 -3.70
CA ASP A 58 -41.73 -16.14 -4.75
C ASP A 58 -40.89 -15.07 -5.47
N PRO A 59 -40.10 -15.47 -6.49
CA PRO A 59 -39.22 -14.57 -7.23
C PRO A 59 -39.93 -13.41 -7.95
N THR A 60 -41.24 -13.52 -8.18
CA THR A 60 -42.02 -12.46 -8.86
C THR A 60 -42.13 -11.21 -8.00
N LEU A 61 -41.90 -11.33 -6.69
CA LEU A 61 -41.90 -10.22 -5.74
C LEU A 61 -40.58 -9.45 -5.70
N LEU A 62 -39.51 -9.97 -6.32
CA LEU A 62 -38.17 -9.37 -6.23
C LEU A 62 -38.13 -7.93 -6.77
N ASP A 63 -38.69 -7.69 -7.96
CA ASP A 63 -38.71 -6.35 -8.56
C ASP A 63 -39.61 -5.38 -7.78
N ASN A 64 -40.68 -5.91 -7.16
CA ASN A 64 -41.65 -5.11 -6.41
C ASN A 64 -41.09 -4.57 -5.09
N PHE A 65 -40.18 -5.30 -4.44
CA PHE A 65 -39.61 -4.93 -3.13
C PHE A 65 -38.13 -4.55 -3.20
N LEU A 66 -37.62 -4.29 -4.41
CA LEU A 66 -36.22 -4.02 -4.64
C LEU A 66 -35.80 -2.72 -3.94
N ASP A 67 -36.56 -1.64 -4.15
CA ASP A 67 -36.24 -0.31 -3.64
C ASP A 67 -36.25 -0.28 -2.10
N GLU A 68 -37.18 -0.99 -1.46
CA GLU A 68 -37.30 -1.08 0.00
C GLU A 68 -36.09 -1.77 0.63
N ILE A 69 -35.55 -2.82 0.00
CA ILE A 69 -34.33 -3.48 0.49
C ILE A 69 -33.10 -2.60 0.24
N ILE A 70 -33.00 -1.99 -0.94
CA ILE A 70 -31.86 -1.14 -1.32
C ILE A 70 -31.80 0.14 -0.46
N ALA A 71 -32.93 0.64 0.05
CA ALA A 71 -32.96 1.77 0.99
C ALA A 71 -32.08 1.54 2.24
N PHE A 72 -31.90 0.27 2.68
CA PHE A 72 -31.02 -0.07 3.80
C PHE A 72 -29.52 0.08 3.48
N GLN A 73 -29.12 0.42 2.26
CA GLN A 73 -27.72 0.73 1.94
C GLN A 73 -27.21 1.97 2.69
N ALA A 74 -28.11 2.87 3.10
CA ALA A 74 -27.79 4.07 3.88
C ALA A 74 -27.82 3.82 5.40
N ASP A 75 -28.03 2.58 5.84
CA ASP A 75 -28.09 2.25 7.27
C ASP A 75 -26.72 2.47 7.95
N LYS A 76 -26.75 2.94 9.20
CA LYS A 76 -25.54 3.20 10.00
C LYS A 76 -24.79 1.90 10.31
N SER A 77 -25.50 0.77 10.40
CA SER A 77 -24.92 -0.54 10.69
C SER A 77 -24.14 -1.10 9.50
N ILE A 78 -22.85 -1.33 9.73
CA ILE A 78 -21.93 -1.95 8.76
C ILE A 78 -22.46 -3.32 8.29
N GLU A 79 -23.02 -4.11 9.20
CA GLU A 79 -23.52 -5.44 8.89
C GLU A 79 -24.80 -5.41 8.04
N VAL A 80 -25.62 -4.36 8.18
CA VAL A 80 -26.80 -4.13 7.32
C VAL A 80 -26.36 -3.73 5.91
N ARG A 81 -25.39 -2.82 5.77
CA ARG A 81 -24.84 -2.46 4.45
C ARG A 81 -24.17 -3.65 3.76
N LYS A 82 -23.42 -4.48 4.49
CA LYS A 82 -22.88 -5.75 3.98
C LYS A 82 -23.96 -6.73 3.54
N PHE A 83 -25.07 -6.79 4.28
CA PHE A 83 -26.25 -7.57 3.87
C PHE A 83 -26.79 -7.07 2.53
N VAL A 84 -26.95 -5.75 2.34
CA VAL A 84 -27.43 -5.17 1.07
C VAL A 84 -26.51 -5.54 -0.10
N VAL A 85 -25.18 -5.47 0.08
CA VAL A 85 -24.23 -5.94 -0.95
C VAL A 85 -24.46 -7.43 -1.27
N GLY A 86 -24.65 -8.27 -0.26
CA GLY A 86 -24.97 -9.69 -0.45
C GLY A 86 -26.32 -9.93 -1.13
N PHE A 87 -27.32 -9.10 -0.83
CA PHE A 87 -28.62 -9.14 -1.48
C PHE A 87 -28.51 -8.80 -2.98
N ILE A 88 -27.77 -7.75 -3.34
CA ILE A 88 -27.50 -7.38 -4.74
C ILE A 88 -26.85 -8.56 -5.48
N GLU A 89 -25.90 -9.25 -4.86
CA GLU A 89 -25.26 -10.44 -5.43
C GLU A 89 -26.27 -11.54 -5.79
N GLU A 90 -27.16 -11.88 -4.85
CA GLU A 90 -28.14 -12.96 -5.03
C GLU A 90 -29.29 -12.55 -5.97
N ALA A 91 -29.72 -11.29 -5.91
CA ALA A 91 -30.72 -10.74 -6.82
C ALA A 91 -30.23 -10.79 -8.27
N CYS A 92 -29.00 -10.33 -8.55
CA CYS A 92 -28.43 -10.35 -9.90
C CYS A 92 -28.10 -11.76 -10.41
N LYS A 93 -27.82 -12.73 -9.53
CA LYS A 93 -27.67 -14.15 -9.92
C LYS A 93 -29.01 -14.78 -10.28
N ARG A 94 -30.09 -14.36 -9.62
CA ARG A 94 -31.46 -14.82 -9.90
C ARG A 94 -32.00 -14.19 -11.18
N ASP A 95 -31.87 -12.89 -11.31
CA ASP A 95 -32.28 -12.10 -12.48
C ASP A 95 -31.24 -11.02 -12.76
N ILE A 96 -30.47 -11.21 -13.84
CA ILE A 96 -29.36 -10.33 -14.20
C ILE A 96 -29.82 -8.98 -14.77
N GLU A 97 -31.07 -8.85 -15.23
CA GLU A 97 -31.58 -7.58 -15.73
C GLU A 97 -31.72 -6.53 -14.62
N LEU A 98 -31.89 -6.97 -13.37
CA LEU A 98 -31.89 -6.09 -12.20
C LEU A 98 -30.56 -5.35 -12.00
N LEU A 99 -29.47 -5.83 -12.59
CA LEU A 99 -28.18 -5.13 -12.55
C LEU A 99 -28.29 -3.71 -13.10
N LEU A 100 -29.18 -3.46 -14.07
CA LEU A 100 -29.46 -2.13 -14.62
C LEU A 100 -29.90 -1.12 -13.53
N LYS A 101 -30.63 -1.58 -12.52
CA LYS A 101 -31.10 -0.78 -11.38
C LYS A 101 -30.10 -0.79 -10.22
N LEU A 102 -29.30 -1.85 -10.09
CA LEU A 102 -28.47 -2.12 -8.91
C LEU A 102 -27.00 -1.72 -9.05
N VAL A 103 -26.48 -1.55 -10.29
CA VAL A 103 -25.06 -1.28 -10.52
C VAL A 103 -24.58 0.01 -9.84
N ALA A 104 -25.40 1.07 -9.86
CA ALA A 104 -25.08 2.33 -9.20
C ALA A 104 -24.98 2.17 -7.68
N ASN A 105 -25.89 1.40 -7.08
CA ASN A 105 -25.90 1.10 -5.65
C ASN A 105 -24.65 0.29 -5.24
N LEU A 106 -24.27 -0.71 -6.05
CA LEU A 106 -23.05 -1.48 -5.82
C LEU A 106 -21.79 -0.61 -5.93
N ASN A 107 -21.74 0.33 -6.89
CA ASN A 107 -20.64 1.29 -7.02
C ASN A 107 -20.53 2.22 -5.79
N MET A 108 -21.67 2.68 -5.27
CA MET A 108 -21.68 3.46 -4.03
C MET A 108 -21.14 2.66 -2.83
N LEU A 109 -21.54 1.39 -2.70
CA LEU A 109 -21.08 0.50 -1.62
C LEU A 109 -19.60 0.07 -1.78
N LEU A 110 -19.08 0.05 -3.01
CA LEU A 110 -17.65 -0.14 -3.27
C LEU A 110 -16.81 1.05 -2.78
N LYS A 111 -17.43 2.24 -2.66
CA LYS A 111 -16.82 3.49 -2.21
C LYS A 111 -17.24 3.85 -0.77
N ASP A 112 -17.71 2.88 0.00
CA ASP A 112 -18.08 3.04 1.41
C ASP A 112 -16.87 3.42 2.27
N GLU A 113 -17.09 4.26 3.28
CA GLU A 113 -16.05 4.66 4.24
C GLU A 113 -15.53 3.47 5.05
N ASN A 114 -16.34 2.42 5.23
CA ASN A 114 -15.96 1.25 5.99
C ASN A 114 -15.34 0.15 5.11
N VAL A 115 -14.09 -0.18 5.41
CA VAL A 115 -13.31 -1.21 4.70
C VAL A 115 -13.96 -2.60 4.66
N ASN A 116 -14.81 -2.96 5.63
CA ASN A 116 -15.49 -4.26 5.62
C ASN A 116 -16.64 -4.32 4.60
N VAL A 117 -17.29 -3.18 4.33
CA VAL A 117 -18.30 -3.06 3.26
C VAL A 117 -17.61 -3.12 1.91
N VAL A 118 -16.52 -2.35 1.74
CA VAL A 118 -15.70 -2.37 0.51
C VAL A 118 -15.19 -3.77 0.20
N LYS A 119 -14.62 -4.50 1.18
CA LYS A 119 -14.20 -5.91 0.99
C LYS A 119 -15.34 -6.80 0.52
N LYS A 120 -16.55 -6.64 1.06
CA LYS A 120 -17.72 -7.41 0.63
C LYS A 120 -18.17 -7.01 -0.79
N ALA A 121 -18.11 -5.73 -1.14
CA ALA A 121 -18.41 -5.25 -2.49
C ALA A 121 -17.43 -5.81 -3.53
N ILE A 122 -16.13 -5.90 -3.22
CA ILE A 122 -15.13 -6.54 -4.09
C ILE A 122 -15.44 -8.02 -4.32
N LEU A 123 -15.81 -8.76 -3.26
CA LEU A 123 -16.21 -10.17 -3.39
C LEU A 123 -17.44 -10.33 -4.30
N THR A 124 -18.43 -9.47 -4.13
CA THR A 124 -19.64 -9.48 -4.97
C THR A 124 -19.31 -9.12 -6.41
N MET A 125 -18.46 -8.11 -6.67
CA MET A 125 -17.95 -7.80 -8.01
C MET A 125 -17.19 -8.98 -8.65
N THR A 126 -16.46 -9.75 -7.85
CA THR A 126 -15.74 -10.96 -8.32
C THR A 126 -16.71 -12.01 -8.88
N GLN A 127 -17.93 -12.11 -8.33
CA GLN A 127 -18.96 -12.99 -8.87
C GLN A 127 -19.74 -12.35 -10.02
N LEU A 128 -20.13 -11.09 -9.88
CA LEU A 128 -21.02 -10.43 -10.83
C LEU A 128 -20.34 -10.02 -12.14
N TYR A 129 -19.03 -9.74 -12.15
CA TYR A 129 -18.34 -9.32 -13.37
C TYR A 129 -18.47 -10.35 -14.50
N LYS A 130 -18.20 -11.63 -14.21
CA LYS A 130 -18.32 -12.73 -15.18
C LYS A 130 -19.78 -13.01 -15.58
N VAL A 131 -20.73 -12.81 -14.67
CA VAL A 131 -22.17 -12.99 -14.95
C VAL A 131 -22.66 -11.87 -15.86
N ALA A 132 -22.27 -10.62 -15.59
CA ALA A 132 -22.57 -9.46 -16.40
C ALA A 132 -21.96 -9.59 -17.80
N LEU A 133 -20.69 -10.00 -17.91
CA LEU A 133 -20.06 -10.23 -19.21
C LEU A 133 -20.78 -11.35 -19.99
N GLN A 134 -21.15 -12.44 -19.32
CA GLN A 134 -21.89 -13.53 -19.96
C GLN A 134 -23.26 -13.07 -20.46
N TRP A 135 -23.93 -12.20 -19.72
CA TRP A 135 -25.20 -11.59 -20.13
C TRP A 135 -25.03 -10.69 -21.35
N MET A 136 -24.04 -9.79 -21.34
CA MET A 136 -23.73 -8.93 -22.49
C MET A 136 -23.48 -9.74 -23.76
N VAL A 137 -22.70 -10.83 -23.67
CA VAL A 137 -22.35 -11.68 -24.81
C VAL A 137 -23.54 -12.51 -25.33
N LYS A 138 -24.49 -12.88 -24.46
CA LYS A 138 -25.69 -13.65 -24.85
C LYS A 138 -26.80 -12.76 -25.42
N SER A 139 -26.81 -11.47 -25.09
CA SER A 139 -27.81 -10.52 -25.56
C SER A 139 -27.67 -10.27 -27.06
N LYS A 140 -28.74 -10.55 -27.82
CA LYS A 140 -28.76 -10.36 -29.28
C LYS A 140 -28.82 -8.89 -29.70
N VAL A 141 -29.51 -8.08 -28.91
CA VAL A 141 -29.67 -6.64 -29.10
C VAL A 141 -29.34 -6.01 -27.76
N ILE A 142 -28.44 -5.04 -27.78
CA ILE A 142 -27.98 -4.36 -26.57
C ILE A 142 -28.64 -2.99 -26.55
N SER A 143 -29.29 -2.67 -25.44
CA SER A 143 -29.89 -1.34 -25.24
C SER A 143 -28.86 -0.34 -24.73
N GLU A 144 -29.12 0.96 -24.92
CA GLU A 144 -28.26 2.04 -24.38
C GLU A 144 -28.06 1.92 -22.86
N LEU A 145 -29.09 1.47 -22.14
CA LEU A 145 -29.01 1.25 -20.69
C LEU A 145 -28.11 0.06 -20.33
N GLN A 146 -28.12 -1.01 -21.13
CA GLN A 146 -27.21 -2.15 -20.98
C GLN A 146 -25.77 -1.77 -21.29
N GLU A 147 -25.54 -0.95 -22.32
CA GLU A 147 -24.21 -0.41 -22.63
C GLU A 147 -23.67 0.43 -21.46
N ALA A 148 -24.46 1.39 -20.96
CA ALA A 148 -24.08 2.20 -19.80
C ALA A 148 -23.83 1.36 -18.54
N CYS A 149 -24.62 0.31 -18.33
CA CYS A 149 -24.39 -0.64 -17.24
C CYS A 149 -23.05 -1.37 -17.38
N TRP A 150 -22.69 -1.80 -18.60
CA TRP A 150 -21.41 -2.46 -18.87
C TRP A 150 -20.22 -1.51 -18.70
N GLU A 151 -20.35 -0.25 -19.15
CA GLU A 151 -19.34 0.77 -18.91
C GLU A 151 -19.09 0.99 -17.41
N MET A 152 -20.16 1.04 -16.61
CA MET A 152 -20.02 1.16 -15.15
C MET A 152 -19.36 -0.09 -14.54
N MET A 153 -19.72 -1.29 -14.97
CA MET A 153 -19.07 -2.53 -14.52
C MET A 153 -17.58 -2.55 -14.86
N SER A 154 -17.20 -2.10 -16.06
CA SER A 154 -15.80 -2.01 -16.51
C SER A 154 -15.03 -0.95 -15.73
N SER A 155 -15.65 0.21 -15.47
CA SER A 155 -15.06 1.25 -14.62
C SER A 155 -14.85 0.76 -13.19
N MET A 156 -15.80 0.03 -12.62
CA MET A 156 -15.67 -0.54 -11.28
C MET A 156 -14.57 -1.61 -11.22
N ALA A 157 -14.41 -2.41 -12.28
CA ALA A 157 -13.30 -3.36 -12.38
C ALA A 157 -11.94 -2.64 -12.36
N SER A 158 -11.83 -1.52 -13.10
CA SER A 158 -10.64 -0.66 -13.09
C SER A 158 -10.39 -0.05 -11.70
N ASP A 159 -11.44 0.45 -11.03
CA ASP A 159 -11.36 0.98 -9.66
C ASP A 159 -10.81 -0.10 -8.69
N ILE A 160 -11.24 -1.36 -8.81
CA ILE A 160 -10.74 -2.46 -7.95
C ILE A 160 -9.28 -2.82 -8.25
N ILE A 161 -8.82 -2.72 -9.51
CA ILE A 161 -7.39 -2.90 -9.83
C ILE A 161 -6.55 -1.84 -9.10
N LEU A 162 -7.01 -0.58 -9.06
CA LEU A 162 -6.34 0.50 -8.31
C LEU A 162 -6.32 0.24 -6.79
N LEU A 163 -7.28 -0.53 -6.26
CA LEU A 163 -7.29 -0.92 -4.84
C LEU A 163 -6.18 -1.93 -4.47
N LEU A 164 -5.38 -2.42 -5.42
CA LEU A 164 -4.11 -3.09 -5.11
C LEU A 164 -3.15 -2.17 -4.36
N ASP A 165 -3.23 -0.86 -4.58
CA ASP A 165 -2.43 0.17 -3.90
C ASP A 165 -3.13 0.78 -2.66
N SER A 166 -4.25 0.20 -2.22
CA SER A 166 -4.94 0.63 -0.99
C SER A 166 -4.01 0.51 0.22
N ASP A 167 -4.13 1.42 1.18
CA ASP A 167 -3.45 1.36 2.48
C ASP A 167 -3.92 0.18 3.35
N ASN A 168 -5.15 -0.30 3.14
CA ASN A 168 -5.72 -1.40 3.90
C ASN A 168 -5.31 -2.78 3.35
N ASP A 169 -4.60 -3.56 4.17
CA ASP A 169 -4.13 -4.92 3.82
C ASP A 169 -5.24 -5.90 3.42
N GLY A 170 -6.40 -5.76 4.06
CA GLY A 170 -7.57 -6.57 3.77
C GLY A 170 -8.18 -6.23 2.41
N ILE A 171 -8.25 -4.95 2.04
CA ILE A 171 -8.72 -4.51 0.72
C ILE A 171 -7.79 -5.06 -0.37
N ARG A 172 -6.47 -4.88 -0.22
CA ARG A 172 -5.47 -5.44 -1.17
C ARG A 172 -5.65 -6.94 -1.37
N THR A 173 -5.85 -7.70 -0.29
CA THR A 173 -6.09 -9.16 -0.37
C THR A 173 -7.31 -9.50 -1.23
N HIS A 174 -8.40 -8.74 -1.09
CA HIS A 174 -9.62 -8.98 -1.87
C HIS A 174 -9.47 -8.51 -3.32
N ALA A 175 -8.77 -7.40 -3.56
CA ALA A 175 -8.44 -6.91 -4.90
C ALA A 175 -7.62 -7.95 -5.68
N ILE A 176 -6.62 -8.60 -5.06
CA ILE A 176 -5.85 -9.70 -5.67
C ILE A 176 -6.78 -10.81 -6.17
N LYS A 177 -7.79 -11.21 -5.39
CA LYS A 177 -8.75 -12.25 -5.77
C LYS A 177 -9.72 -11.81 -6.87
N PHE A 178 -10.10 -10.54 -6.89
CA PHE A 178 -10.84 -9.98 -8.02
C PHE A 178 -10.00 -10.02 -9.30
N VAL A 179 -8.75 -9.55 -9.23
CA VAL A 179 -7.81 -9.52 -10.36
C VAL A 179 -7.51 -10.92 -10.89
N GLU A 180 -7.35 -11.92 -10.01
CA GLU A 180 -7.26 -13.34 -10.39
C GLU A 180 -8.46 -13.77 -11.25
N GLY A 181 -9.68 -13.47 -10.77
CA GLY A 181 -10.92 -13.79 -11.49
C GLY A 181 -11.05 -13.03 -12.81
N LEU A 182 -10.63 -11.77 -12.84
CA LEU A 182 -10.63 -10.91 -14.03
C LEU A 182 -9.71 -11.48 -15.11
N ILE A 183 -8.45 -11.80 -14.77
CA ILE A 183 -7.46 -12.37 -15.70
C ILE A 183 -7.99 -13.68 -16.29
N VAL A 184 -8.51 -14.58 -15.45
CA VAL A 184 -9.09 -15.85 -15.91
C VAL A 184 -10.29 -15.60 -16.84
N THR A 185 -11.16 -14.66 -16.51
CA THR A 185 -12.35 -14.35 -17.33
C THR A 185 -11.97 -13.75 -18.68
N LEU A 186 -10.98 -12.84 -18.71
CA LEU A 186 -10.54 -12.08 -19.87
C LEU A 186 -9.39 -12.75 -20.66
N SER A 187 -9.21 -14.06 -20.49
CA SER A 187 -8.27 -14.86 -21.27
C SER A 187 -8.93 -16.14 -21.79
N PRO A 188 -8.52 -16.65 -22.95
CA PRO A 188 -9.12 -17.84 -23.55
C PRO A 188 -8.69 -19.10 -22.79
N ARG A 189 -9.52 -20.14 -22.79
CA ARG A 189 -9.07 -21.46 -22.32
C ARG A 189 -8.30 -22.13 -23.46
N THR A 190 -7.50 -23.11 -23.07
CA THR A 190 -6.72 -23.95 -23.99
C THR A 190 -7.04 -25.42 -23.70
N ALA A 191 -6.59 -26.33 -24.56
CA ALA A 191 -6.85 -27.76 -24.40
C ALA A 191 -6.36 -28.32 -23.05
N ASP A 192 -5.28 -27.77 -22.52
CA ASP A 192 -4.70 -28.19 -21.24
C ASP A 192 -5.17 -27.34 -20.05
N SER A 193 -6.14 -26.43 -20.20
CA SER A 193 -6.64 -25.59 -19.09
C SER A 193 -7.34 -26.41 -18.00
N ASP A 194 -6.79 -26.40 -16.78
CA ASP A 194 -7.37 -27.06 -15.59
C ASP A 194 -8.46 -26.19 -14.93
N VAL A 195 -9.70 -26.25 -15.45
CA VAL A 195 -10.83 -25.48 -14.92
C VAL A 195 -11.61 -26.29 -13.87
N PRO A 196 -11.78 -25.79 -12.63
CA PRO A 196 -12.60 -26.47 -11.64
C PRO A 196 -14.06 -26.64 -12.09
N LYS A 197 -14.69 -27.78 -11.80
CA LYS A 197 -16.09 -28.08 -12.19
C LYS A 197 -17.09 -26.98 -11.87
N ARG A 198 -16.94 -26.31 -10.72
CA ARG A 198 -17.81 -25.18 -10.31
C ARG A 198 -17.73 -23.96 -11.24
N HIS A 199 -16.68 -23.85 -12.05
CA HIS A 199 -16.38 -22.73 -12.96
C HIS A 199 -16.47 -23.13 -14.44
N GLU A 200 -16.92 -24.35 -14.75
CA GLU A 200 -16.94 -24.88 -16.11
C GLU A 200 -17.87 -24.08 -17.04
N ASN A 201 -18.98 -23.58 -16.48
CA ASN A 201 -19.98 -22.77 -17.17
C ASN A 201 -19.66 -21.26 -17.19
N ASP A 202 -18.66 -20.81 -16.44
CA ASP A 202 -18.27 -19.39 -16.42
C ASP A 202 -17.79 -18.95 -17.81
N VAL A 203 -18.09 -17.69 -18.17
CA VAL A 203 -17.62 -17.11 -19.44
C VAL A 203 -16.10 -17.01 -19.46
N SER A 204 -15.52 -17.15 -20.64
CA SER A 204 -14.10 -16.98 -20.90
C SER A 204 -13.94 -16.37 -22.29
N LEU A 205 -12.81 -15.73 -22.56
CA LEU A 205 -12.62 -14.92 -23.77
C LEU A 205 -12.86 -15.70 -25.08
N GLU A 206 -12.60 -17.01 -25.10
CA GLU A 206 -12.85 -17.89 -26.25
C GLU A 206 -14.32 -17.96 -26.71
N ARG A 207 -15.26 -17.69 -25.80
CA ARG A 207 -16.71 -17.76 -26.06
C ARG A 207 -17.27 -16.44 -26.58
N ILE A 208 -16.44 -15.40 -26.70
CA ILE A 208 -16.86 -14.06 -27.14
C ILE A 208 -16.75 -13.96 -28.67
N PRO A 209 -17.86 -13.67 -29.38
CA PRO A 209 -17.81 -13.44 -30.83
C PRO A 209 -16.89 -12.26 -31.17
N ARG A 210 -16.11 -12.40 -32.24
CA ARG A 210 -15.15 -11.34 -32.65
C ARG A 210 -15.84 -10.12 -33.27
N ASP A 211 -17.05 -10.30 -33.77
CA ASP A 211 -17.92 -9.35 -34.45
C ASP A 211 -19.04 -8.81 -33.54
N HIS A 212 -18.93 -9.01 -32.23
CA HIS A 212 -19.91 -8.54 -31.27
C HIS A 212 -19.97 -6.98 -31.25
N PRO A 213 -21.17 -6.36 -31.25
CA PRO A 213 -21.33 -4.92 -31.52
C PRO A 213 -20.70 -4.00 -30.46
N VAL A 214 -20.77 -4.40 -29.19
CA VAL A 214 -20.31 -3.58 -28.04
C VAL A 214 -19.01 -4.15 -27.46
N ILE A 215 -19.05 -5.42 -27.03
CA ILE A 215 -17.90 -6.12 -26.45
C ILE A 215 -16.86 -6.47 -27.52
N LYS A 216 -15.66 -5.88 -27.42
CA LYS A 216 -14.56 -6.12 -28.35
C LYS A 216 -13.55 -7.10 -27.76
N TYR A 217 -13.33 -8.23 -28.44
CA TYR A 217 -12.39 -9.26 -28.03
C TYR A 217 -10.98 -8.71 -27.74
N SER A 218 -10.44 -7.88 -28.63
CA SER A 218 -9.08 -7.35 -28.50
C SER A 218 -8.91 -6.43 -27.29
N VAL A 219 -9.93 -5.63 -26.97
CA VAL A 219 -9.90 -4.72 -25.82
C VAL A 219 -9.87 -5.53 -24.52
N LEU A 220 -10.75 -6.53 -24.41
CA LEU A 220 -10.79 -7.41 -23.23
C LEU A 220 -9.50 -8.22 -23.06
N TRP A 221 -8.89 -8.68 -24.15
CA TRP A 221 -7.62 -9.39 -24.10
C TRP A 221 -6.49 -8.52 -23.54
N GLU A 222 -6.36 -7.29 -24.05
CA GLU A 222 -5.35 -6.35 -23.57
C GLU A 222 -5.62 -5.93 -22.12
N GLU A 223 -6.88 -5.79 -21.72
CA GLU A 223 -7.27 -5.53 -20.33
C GLU A 223 -6.89 -6.69 -19.39
N GLY A 224 -7.12 -7.94 -19.80
CA GLY A 224 -6.70 -9.13 -19.05
C GLY A 224 -5.18 -9.21 -18.88
N LYS A 225 -4.41 -8.87 -19.92
CA LYS A 225 -2.94 -8.78 -19.84
C LYS A 225 -2.48 -7.65 -18.93
N ALA A 226 -3.06 -6.46 -19.08
CA ALA A 226 -2.74 -5.32 -18.23
C ALA A 226 -3.01 -5.63 -16.76
N ALA A 227 -4.10 -6.33 -16.45
CA ALA A 227 -4.40 -6.78 -15.09
C ALA A 227 -3.35 -7.77 -14.55
N LEU A 228 -2.84 -8.69 -15.38
CA LEU A 228 -1.72 -9.57 -15.02
C LEU A 228 -0.44 -8.78 -14.74
N GLU A 229 -0.11 -7.80 -15.58
CA GLU A 229 1.06 -6.93 -15.36
C GLU A 229 0.97 -6.16 -14.04
N GLN A 230 -0.21 -5.66 -13.66
CA GLN A 230 -0.42 -5.00 -12.37
C GLN A 230 -0.20 -5.96 -11.20
N LEU A 231 -0.70 -7.20 -11.31
CA LEU A 231 -0.48 -8.23 -10.27
C LEU A 231 1.01 -8.62 -10.14
N LEU A 232 1.73 -8.71 -11.26
CA LEU A 232 3.18 -8.99 -11.28
C LEU A 232 3.98 -7.84 -10.66
N LYS A 233 3.66 -6.58 -11.01
CA LYS A 233 4.28 -5.38 -10.40
C LYS A 233 4.01 -5.30 -8.90
N PHE A 234 2.80 -5.65 -8.48
CA PHE A 234 2.42 -5.67 -7.07
C PHE A 234 3.28 -6.65 -6.25
N MET A 235 3.61 -7.82 -6.79
CA MET A 235 4.40 -8.84 -6.09
C MET A 235 5.85 -8.43 -5.79
N VAL A 236 6.43 -7.55 -6.60
CA VAL A 236 7.82 -7.06 -6.42
C VAL A 236 7.89 -5.80 -5.57
N HIS A 237 6.76 -5.31 -5.05
CA HIS A 237 6.73 -4.11 -4.23
C HIS A 237 7.47 -4.34 -2.89
N PRO A 238 8.43 -3.48 -2.49
CA PRO A 238 9.31 -3.74 -1.34
C PRO A 238 8.58 -3.75 0.02
N ALA A 239 7.39 -3.12 0.09
CA ALA A 239 6.56 -3.07 1.28
C ALA A 239 5.32 -3.98 1.21
N ILE A 240 5.30 -4.97 0.31
CA ILE A 240 4.20 -5.95 0.26
C ILE A 240 4.13 -6.75 1.57
N SER A 241 2.92 -6.94 2.10
CA SER A 241 2.73 -7.74 3.32
C SER A 241 2.86 -9.24 3.05
N SER A 242 3.19 -10.02 4.08
CA SER A 242 3.26 -11.49 3.98
C SER A 242 1.93 -12.13 3.55
N ILE A 243 0.78 -11.55 3.93
CA ILE A 243 -0.54 -12.08 3.60
C ILE A 243 -0.87 -11.80 2.13
N ASN A 244 -0.62 -10.57 1.67
CA ASN A 244 -0.84 -10.21 0.28
C ASN A 244 0.09 -10.98 -0.66
N LEU A 245 1.36 -11.17 -0.28
CA LEU A 245 2.32 -11.93 -1.07
C LEU A 245 1.92 -13.41 -1.21
N THR A 246 1.48 -14.06 -0.13
CA THR A 246 0.99 -15.45 -0.21
C THR A 246 -0.33 -15.55 -0.99
N ALA A 247 -1.22 -14.57 -0.86
CA ALA A 247 -2.44 -14.50 -1.67
C ALA A 247 -2.14 -14.37 -3.17
N ALA A 248 -1.20 -13.51 -3.55
CA ALA A 248 -0.76 -13.31 -4.93
C ALA A 248 -0.05 -14.55 -5.50
N LEU A 249 0.81 -15.21 -4.72
CA LEU A 249 1.41 -16.50 -5.09
C LEU A 249 0.34 -17.54 -5.46
N GLY A 250 -0.67 -17.69 -4.61
CA GLY A 250 -1.77 -18.62 -4.87
C GLY A 250 -2.61 -18.21 -6.08
N SER A 251 -2.83 -16.90 -6.28
CA SER A 251 -3.54 -16.39 -7.46
C SER A 251 -2.79 -16.66 -8.76
N LEU A 252 -1.48 -16.43 -8.81
CA LEU A 252 -0.65 -16.79 -9.97
C LEU A 252 -0.65 -18.30 -10.24
N ALA A 253 -0.60 -19.14 -9.21
CA ALA A 253 -0.68 -20.59 -9.38
C ALA A 253 -2.03 -21.03 -9.98
N THR A 254 -3.12 -20.36 -9.59
CA THR A 254 -4.43 -20.60 -10.21
C THR A 254 -4.45 -20.12 -11.66
N ILE A 255 -3.92 -18.93 -11.96
CA ILE A 255 -3.83 -18.40 -13.31
C ILE A 255 -3.00 -19.32 -14.20
N ALA A 256 -1.82 -19.77 -13.78
CA ALA A 256 -0.97 -20.67 -14.56
C ALA A 256 -1.65 -21.99 -14.94
N ARG A 257 -2.41 -22.59 -14.02
CA ARG A 257 -3.13 -23.86 -14.28
C ARG A 257 -4.38 -23.67 -15.13
N GLN A 258 -5.18 -22.63 -14.84
CA GLN A 258 -6.39 -22.35 -15.61
C GLN A 258 -6.05 -21.77 -16.99
N ARG A 259 -4.94 -21.04 -17.09
CA ARG A 259 -4.46 -20.33 -18.28
C ARG A 259 -2.96 -20.59 -18.50
N PRO A 260 -2.61 -21.77 -19.05
CA PRO A 260 -1.22 -22.18 -19.30
C PRO A 260 -0.41 -21.26 -20.22
N MET A 261 -1.05 -20.41 -21.02
CA MET A 261 -0.37 -19.39 -21.82
C MET A 261 0.42 -18.38 -20.98
N PHE A 262 0.06 -18.19 -19.70
CA PHE A 262 0.75 -17.30 -18.76
C PHE A 262 1.75 -18.04 -17.87
N MET A 263 2.05 -19.31 -18.18
CA MET A 263 2.94 -20.14 -17.37
C MET A 263 4.34 -19.51 -17.28
N ALA A 264 4.88 -19.03 -18.40
CA ALA A 264 6.21 -18.42 -18.45
C ALA A 264 6.31 -17.21 -17.50
N GLU A 265 5.35 -16.29 -17.56
CA GLU A 265 5.29 -15.09 -16.73
C GLU A 265 5.16 -15.44 -15.24
N VAL A 266 4.39 -16.48 -14.91
CA VAL A 266 4.24 -16.94 -13.52
C VAL A 266 5.53 -17.57 -12.99
N ILE A 267 6.20 -18.41 -13.77
CA ILE A 267 7.48 -19.00 -13.36
C ILE A 267 8.55 -17.92 -13.20
N GLN A 268 8.63 -16.96 -14.13
CA GLN A 268 9.51 -15.80 -14.03
C GLN A 268 9.26 -14.98 -12.74
N ALA A 269 7.99 -14.78 -12.36
CA ALA A 269 7.63 -14.07 -11.14
C ALA A 269 8.09 -14.83 -9.88
N TYR A 270 7.98 -16.16 -9.89
CA TYR A 270 8.44 -17.02 -8.80
C TYR A 270 9.98 -17.03 -8.69
N GLU A 271 10.70 -17.06 -9.81
CA GLU A 271 12.17 -16.91 -9.85
C GLU A 271 12.59 -15.56 -9.27
N THR A 272 11.95 -14.48 -9.72
CA THR A 272 12.23 -13.11 -9.26
C THR A 272 11.98 -12.98 -7.76
N LEU A 273 10.86 -13.48 -7.26
CA LEU A 273 10.55 -13.44 -5.84
C LEU A 273 11.53 -14.28 -5.00
N HIS A 274 11.92 -15.46 -5.49
CA HIS A 274 12.87 -16.32 -4.78
C HIS A 274 14.25 -15.65 -4.65
N ALA A 275 14.69 -14.95 -5.70
CA ALA A 275 15.95 -14.21 -5.69
C ALA A 275 15.85 -12.91 -4.86
N ASN A 276 14.70 -12.26 -4.84
CA ASN A 276 14.47 -10.94 -4.23
C ASN A 276 13.29 -10.96 -3.24
N LEU A 277 13.46 -11.64 -2.10
CA LEU A 277 12.44 -11.58 -1.05
C LEU A 277 12.39 -10.17 -0.43
N PRO A 278 11.19 -9.60 -0.18
CA PRO A 278 11.07 -8.29 0.43
C PRO A 278 11.78 -8.22 1.80
N PRO A 279 12.66 -7.21 2.03
CA PRO A 279 13.45 -7.11 3.27
C PRO A 279 12.60 -6.73 4.48
N THR A 280 11.38 -6.27 4.26
CA THR A 280 10.40 -5.89 5.30
C THR A 280 9.76 -7.09 6.01
N LEU A 281 9.95 -8.31 5.49
CA LEU A 281 9.39 -9.53 6.06
C LEU A 281 10.21 -10.03 7.26
N ALA A 282 9.52 -10.33 8.36
CA ALA A 282 10.13 -10.98 9.53
C ALA A 282 10.57 -12.43 9.20
N LYS A 283 11.51 -12.99 9.98
CA LYS A 283 12.01 -14.37 9.79
C LYS A 283 10.88 -15.41 9.68
N SER A 284 9.87 -15.33 10.54
CA SER A 284 8.72 -16.23 10.51
C SER A 284 7.87 -16.09 9.24
N GLN A 285 7.74 -14.87 8.72
CA GLN A 285 7.03 -14.57 7.48
C GLN A 285 7.79 -15.09 6.26
N VAL A 286 9.12 -14.94 6.22
CA VAL A 286 9.98 -15.50 5.17
C VAL A 286 9.79 -17.02 5.06
N SER A 287 9.84 -17.73 6.18
CA SER A 287 9.59 -19.19 6.20
C SER A 287 8.19 -19.56 5.70
N SER A 288 7.17 -18.76 6.08
CA SER A 288 5.79 -18.95 5.61
C SER A 288 5.66 -18.75 4.09
N VAL A 289 6.26 -17.68 3.55
CA VAL A 289 6.26 -17.38 2.11
C VAL A 289 6.97 -18.47 1.34
N ARG A 290 8.14 -18.93 1.78
CA ARG A 290 8.89 -20.04 1.16
C ARG A 290 8.08 -21.34 1.12
N LYS A 291 7.41 -21.68 2.24
CA LYS A 291 6.53 -22.85 2.31
C LYS A 291 5.38 -22.77 1.29
N ASN A 292 4.76 -21.59 1.15
CA ASN A 292 3.70 -21.38 0.17
C ASN A 292 4.23 -21.40 -1.27
N LEU A 293 5.38 -20.80 -1.53
CA LEU A 293 6.05 -20.83 -2.84
C LEU A 293 6.35 -22.28 -3.26
N LYS A 294 6.92 -23.09 -2.36
CA LYS A 294 7.14 -24.53 -2.58
C LYS A 294 5.83 -25.24 -2.94
N LEU A 295 4.77 -25.02 -2.17
CA LEU A 295 3.46 -25.64 -2.40
C LEU A 295 2.90 -25.29 -3.78
N HIS A 296 2.98 -24.01 -4.17
CA HIS A 296 2.48 -23.55 -5.45
C HIS A 296 3.33 -24.05 -6.63
N LEU A 297 4.67 -24.08 -6.51
CA LEU A 297 5.55 -24.69 -7.50
C LEU A 297 5.24 -26.17 -7.71
N LEU A 298 5.03 -26.94 -6.64
CA LEU A 298 4.61 -28.35 -6.75
C LEU A 298 3.25 -28.51 -7.42
N SER A 299 2.30 -27.61 -7.12
CA SER A 299 0.99 -27.61 -7.77
C SER A 299 1.07 -27.28 -9.26
N VAL A 300 1.96 -26.35 -9.64
CA VAL A 300 2.19 -25.98 -11.05
C VAL A 300 2.94 -27.08 -11.79
N LEU A 301 3.92 -27.73 -11.14
CA LEU A 301 4.69 -28.83 -11.72
C LEU A 301 3.80 -29.97 -12.21
N ARG A 302 2.75 -30.32 -11.44
CA ARG A 302 1.78 -31.37 -11.79
C ARG A 302 0.99 -31.09 -13.07
N HIS A 303 0.97 -29.84 -13.54
CA HIS A 303 0.22 -29.45 -14.72
C HIS A 303 0.90 -29.95 -15.99
N PRO A 304 0.18 -30.51 -16.99
CA PRO A 304 0.79 -31.05 -18.21
C PRO A 304 1.64 -30.03 -18.98
N SER A 305 1.20 -28.78 -19.04
CA SER A 305 1.93 -27.68 -19.71
C SER A 305 3.16 -27.17 -18.94
N SER A 306 3.53 -27.78 -17.81
CA SER A 306 4.77 -27.45 -17.09
C SER A 306 6.02 -28.01 -17.78
N GLY A 307 5.86 -28.91 -18.76
CA GLY A 307 6.94 -29.66 -19.42
C GLY A 307 8.15 -28.81 -19.81
N ASP A 308 7.92 -27.70 -20.50
CA ASP A 308 8.99 -26.80 -20.98
C ASP A 308 9.71 -26.05 -19.84
N PHE A 309 9.06 -25.93 -18.68
CA PHE A 309 9.55 -25.22 -17.49
C PHE A 309 10.02 -26.17 -16.38
N GLN A 310 9.95 -27.49 -16.59
CA GLN A 310 10.35 -28.49 -15.59
C GLN A 310 11.76 -28.29 -15.06
N PRO A 311 12.79 -27.98 -15.87
CA PRO A 311 14.13 -27.72 -15.35
C PRO A 311 14.15 -26.53 -14.36
N GLN A 312 13.50 -25.43 -14.72
CA GLN A 312 13.44 -24.20 -13.90
C GLN A 312 12.69 -24.45 -12.58
N ILE A 313 11.50 -25.06 -12.66
CA ILE A 313 10.67 -25.38 -11.49
C ILE A 313 11.40 -26.35 -10.56
N THR A 314 12.07 -27.37 -11.12
CA THR A 314 12.83 -28.37 -10.34
C THR A 314 13.97 -27.70 -9.59
N THR A 315 14.73 -26.81 -10.24
CA THR A 315 15.82 -26.10 -9.58
C THR A 315 15.31 -25.25 -8.42
N LEU A 316 14.27 -24.43 -8.63
CA LEU A 316 13.67 -23.64 -7.55
C LEU A 316 13.18 -24.52 -6.38
N LEU A 317 12.60 -25.69 -6.67
CA LEU A 317 12.14 -26.61 -5.63
C LEU A 317 13.30 -27.18 -4.83
N VAL A 318 14.42 -27.50 -5.46
CA VAL A 318 15.65 -27.94 -4.79
C VAL A 318 16.21 -26.84 -3.90
N ASP A 319 16.27 -25.59 -4.37
CA ASP A 319 16.75 -24.44 -3.59
C ASP A 319 15.88 -24.17 -2.35
N LEU A 320 14.58 -24.47 -2.46
CA LEU A 320 13.61 -24.42 -1.35
C LEU A 320 13.66 -25.64 -0.42
N GLY A 321 14.60 -26.58 -0.63
CA GLY A 321 14.79 -27.78 0.20
C GLY A 321 13.76 -28.88 -0.05
N THR A 322 13.23 -28.99 -1.28
CA THR A 322 12.29 -30.06 -1.64
C THR A 322 13.05 -31.34 -2.00
N PRO A 323 12.77 -32.48 -1.34
CA PRO A 323 13.42 -33.75 -1.67
C PRO A 323 13.12 -34.20 -3.10
N GLN A 324 14.11 -34.78 -3.79
CA GLN A 324 13.97 -35.25 -5.17
C GLN A 324 12.81 -36.25 -5.35
N ALA A 325 12.54 -37.09 -4.34
CA ALA A 325 11.42 -38.01 -4.34
C ALA A 325 10.04 -37.30 -4.35
N GLU A 326 9.92 -36.14 -3.69
CA GLU A 326 8.70 -35.33 -3.69
C GLU A 326 8.48 -34.64 -5.04
N ILE A 327 9.57 -34.17 -5.67
CA ILE A 327 9.56 -33.59 -7.01
C ILE A 327 9.14 -34.65 -8.03
N ALA A 328 9.79 -35.82 -8.04
CA ALA A 328 9.49 -36.92 -8.96
C ALA A 328 8.03 -37.39 -8.87
N ARG A 329 7.44 -37.45 -7.65
CA ARG A 329 6.02 -37.78 -7.44
C ARG A 329 5.05 -36.73 -8.00
N SER A 330 5.51 -35.50 -8.16
CA SER A 330 4.71 -34.38 -8.66
C SER A 330 4.91 -34.13 -10.15
N MET A 331 5.79 -34.89 -10.82
CA MET A 331 5.96 -34.82 -12.28
C MET A 331 4.73 -35.43 -12.97
N PRO A 332 4.19 -34.76 -14.01
CA PRO A 332 3.13 -35.34 -14.81
C PRO A 332 3.68 -36.57 -15.54
N SER A 333 2.91 -37.66 -15.56
CA SER A 333 3.29 -38.87 -16.29
C SER A 333 3.59 -38.50 -17.75
N PRO A 334 4.72 -38.93 -18.32
CA PRO A 334 5.01 -38.66 -19.73
C PRO A 334 3.85 -39.23 -20.56
N ARG A 335 3.07 -38.35 -21.20
CA ARG A 335 2.02 -38.77 -22.13
C ARG A 335 2.71 -39.62 -23.21
N ASP A 336 2.24 -40.86 -23.38
CA ASP A 336 2.61 -41.73 -24.49
C ASP A 336 2.47 -40.96 -25.81
N ALA A 337 3.59 -40.53 -26.38
CA ALA A 337 3.67 -39.89 -27.69
C ALA A 337 3.41 -40.87 -28.86
N ARG A 338 2.53 -41.86 -28.66
CA ARG A 338 2.09 -42.82 -29.68
C ARG A 338 0.60 -43.12 -29.54
N LYS A 339 -0.22 -42.19 -30.01
CA LYS A 339 -1.43 -42.57 -30.75
C LYS A 339 -1.47 -41.81 -32.07
N ARG A 340 -0.84 -42.42 -33.08
CA ARG A 340 -1.34 -42.26 -34.46
C ARG A 340 -2.80 -42.71 -34.46
N PRO A 341 -3.72 -42.06 -35.19
CA PRO A 341 -5.06 -42.60 -35.36
C PRO A 341 -4.91 -43.93 -36.11
N ARG A 342 -5.13 -45.03 -35.40
CA ARG A 342 -5.25 -46.36 -35.99
C ARG A 342 -6.74 -46.65 -36.02
N ASP A 343 -7.29 -46.72 -37.23
CA ASP A 343 -8.60 -47.29 -37.50
C ASP A 343 -8.66 -48.67 -36.81
N GLU A 344 -9.64 -48.85 -35.92
CA GLU A 344 -10.07 -50.20 -35.56
C GLU A 344 -10.98 -50.73 -36.66
N PRO A 345 -10.88 -52.04 -36.92
CA PRO A 345 -12.10 -52.81 -36.82
C PRO A 345 -11.95 -53.94 -35.81
N ASP A 346 -12.97 -53.97 -34.95
CA ASP A 346 -13.72 -55.12 -34.47
C ASP A 346 -13.08 -56.23 -33.62
N ALA A 347 -13.78 -56.46 -32.49
CA ALA A 347 -14.07 -57.70 -31.79
C ALA A 347 -12.97 -58.77 -31.61
N ALA A 348 -12.69 -59.10 -30.34
CA ALA A 348 -13.19 -60.33 -29.71
C ALA A 348 -12.28 -60.86 -28.57
N LEU A 349 -12.92 -61.14 -27.43
CA LEU A 349 -12.70 -62.30 -26.55
C LEU A 349 -11.44 -62.39 -25.65
N LYS A 350 -11.75 -62.32 -24.34
CA LYS A 350 -11.47 -63.32 -23.27
C LYS A 350 -10.08 -63.41 -22.62
N LYS A 351 -10.13 -63.19 -21.28
CA LYS A 351 -9.62 -64.02 -20.16
C LYS A 351 -8.09 -64.14 -20.03
N MET A 352 -7.46 -64.41 -18.90
CA MET A 352 -7.75 -64.44 -17.46
C MET A 352 -6.36 -64.48 -16.79
N LYS A 353 -6.20 -63.72 -15.70
CA LYS A 353 -5.41 -63.99 -14.47
C LYS A 353 -4.56 -65.27 -14.41
N ILE A 354 -3.30 -65.16 -13.95
CA ILE A 354 -2.65 -65.94 -12.86
C ILE A 354 -1.17 -65.51 -12.70
N GLU A 355 -0.84 -65.01 -11.50
CA GLU A 355 0.47 -65.06 -10.82
C GLU A 355 0.48 -66.29 -9.90
N PRO A 356 1.57 -66.67 -9.20
CA PRO A 356 3.03 -66.63 -9.48
C PRO A 356 3.62 -68.06 -9.22
N PRO A 357 4.95 -68.33 -9.03
CA PRO A 357 5.65 -68.00 -7.76
C PRO A 357 7.21 -67.84 -7.78
N LEU A 358 7.72 -67.13 -6.76
CA LEU A 358 8.86 -67.41 -5.85
C LEU A 358 10.33 -67.64 -6.33
N GLY A 359 11.25 -67.05 -5.56
CA GLY A 359 12.65 -67.45 -5.31
C GLY A 359 13.69 -66.40 -5.72
N GLU A 360 14.24 -65.59 -4.80
CA GLU A 360 15.60 -65.75 -4.18
C GLU A 360 16.73 -65.48 -5.21
N ASP A 361 17.76 -64.65 -5.02
CA ASP A 361 18.43 -64.03 -3.88
C ASP A 361 19.25 -62.80 -4.37
N ASP A 362 19.68 -61.98 -3.41
CA ASP A 362 20.61 -60.85 -3.53
C ASP A 362 21.96 -61.20 -4.19
N GLU A 363 22.55 -60.26 -4.96
CA GLU A 363 23.94 -59.79 -4.77
C GLU A 363 24.25 -58.52 -5.59
N ASP A 364 25.12 -57.69 -5.00
CA ASP A 364 25.42 -56.29 -5.29
C ASP A 364 26.16 -55.97 -6.61
N LYS A 365 25.85 -54.77 -7.12
CA LYS A 365 26.72 -53.72 -7.74
C LYS A 365 27.94 -54.13 -8.56
N ASP A 366 27.93 -53.74 -9.84
CA ASP A 366 28.71 -52.59 -10.33
C ASP A 366 28.30 -52.24 -11.77
N LEU A 367 27.86 -50.99 -11.98
CA LEU A 367 27.44 -50.43 -13.27
C LEU A 367 28.47 -49.42 -13.76
N GLU A 368 29.24 -49.77 -14.79
CA GLU A 368 29.78 -48.80 -15.74
C GLU A 368 28.84 -48.71 -16.96
N ALA A 369 28.39 -47.49 -17.24
CA ALA A 369 27.51 -47.17 -18.36
C ALA A 369 28.32 -46.84 -19.64
N PRO A 370 27.87 -47.28 -20.83
CA PRO A 370 28.25 -46.62 -22.07
C PRO A 370 27.13 -45.70 -22.60
N ALA A 371 27.59 -44.67 -23.30
CA ALA A 371 26.89 -43.48 -23.78
C ALA A 371 25.62 -43.71 -24.61
N VAL A 372 24.65 -42.79 -24.44
CA VAL A 372 23.45 -42.69 -25.29
C VAL A 372 23.57 -41.48 -26.22
N ALA A 373 23.36 -41.75 -27.50
CA ALA A 373 23.36 -40.80 -28.60
C ALA A 373 22.18 -39.81 -28.54
N VAL A 374 22.46 -38.57 -28.91
CA VAL A 374 21.50 -37.45 -29.01
C VAL A 374 20.60 -37.63 -30.23
N ALA A 375 19.28 -37.70 -30.01
CA ALA A 375 18.28 -37.57 -31.06
C ALA A 375 17.66 -36.15 -31.00
N LYS A 376 17.78 -35.42 -32.12
CA LYS A 376 17.12 -34.12 -32.37
C LYS A 376 15.59 -34.25 -32.38
N ALA A 377 14.89 -33.37 -31.65
CA ALA A 377 13.48 -33.09 -31.88
C ALA A 377 13.31 -31.63 -32.35
N ALA A 378 12.80 -31.47 -33.56
CA ALA A 378 12.18 -30.25 -34.09
C ALA A 378 10.73 -30.18 -33.58
N GLY A 379 10.05 -29.06 -33.39
CA GLY A 379 10.36 -27.65 -33.50
C GLY A 379 9.07 -26.88 -33.17
N ALA A 380 9.13 -26.03 -32.14
CA ALA A 380 8.33 -24.83 -32.02
C ALA A 380 9.37 -23.76 -31.67
N VAL A 381 9.51 -22.75 -32.53
CA VAL A 381 10.50 -21.69 -32.32
C VAL A 381 10.00 -20.84 -31.16
N THR A 382 10.46 -21.15 -29.95
CA THR A 382 10.34 -20.27 -28.80
C THR A 382 11.26 -19.07 -29.06
N VAL A 383 10.68 -17.87 -29.04
CA VAL A 383 11.50 -16.65 -28.96
C VAL A 383 12.12 -16.67 -27.57
N PRO A 384 13.46 -16.76 -27.44
CA PRO A 384 14.11 -16.81 -26.13
C PRO A 384 13.85 -15.52 -25.36
N SER A 385 13.57 -15.62 -24.06
CA SER A 385 13.37 -14.43 -23.22
C SER A 385 14.66 -13.60 -23.13
N ASP A 386 14.53 -12.32 -22.80
CA ASP A 386 15.68 -11.44 -22.51
C ASP A 386 16.57 -12.00 -21.39
N THR A 387 15.95 -12.65 -20.40
CA THR A 387 16.67 -13.42 -19.37
C THR A 387 17.40 -14.63 -19.91
N ASP A 388 16.83 -15.40 -20.83
CA ASP A 388 17.49 -16.59 -21.38
C ASP A 388 18.73 -16.20 -22.20
N ILE A 389 18.61 -15.16 -23.04
CA ILE A 389 19.73 -14.63 -23.83
C ILE A 389 20.85 -14.13 -22.92
N THR A 390 20.49 -13.41 -21.84
CA THR A 390 21.46 -12.89 -20.88
C THR A 390 22.09 -14.01 -20.06
N ALA A 391 21.34 -15.06 -19.71
CA ALA A 391 21.88 -16.23 -18.99
C ALA A 391 22.86 -17.03 -19.84
N GLU A 392 22.56 -17.22 -21.13
CA GLU A 392 23.45 -17.91 -22.07
C GLU A 392 24.77 -17.14 -22.27
N PHE A 393 24.72 -15.81 -22.28
CA PHE A 393 25.91 -14.95 -22.28
C PHE A 393 26.76 -15.08 -21.01
N LEU A 394 26.12 -15.18 -19.84
CA LEU A 394 26.82 -15.26 -18.55
C LEU A 394 27.44 -16.63 -18.28
N GLN A 395 26.82 -17.71 -18.76
CA GLN A 395 27.25 -19.08 -18.47
C GLN A 395 28.75 -19.36 -18.73
N PRO A 396 29.35 -19.00 -19.89
CA PRO A 396 30.78 -19.23 -20.12
C PRO A 396 31.70 -18.29 -19.31
N LEU A 397 31.17 -17.19 -18.76
CA LEU A 397 31.94 -16.22 -17.98
C LEU A 397 32.10 -16.62 -16.51
N LEU A 398 31.30 -17.55 -16.01
CA LEU A 398 31.33 -18.06 -14.63
C LEU A 398 32.44 -19.09 -14.39
N THR A 399 33.68 -18.73 -14.75
CA THR A 399 34.87 -19.50 -14.41
C THR A 399 35.24 -19.32 -12.93
N PRO A 400 35.92 -20.29 -12.28
CA PRO A 400 36.33 -20.15 -10.88
C PRO A 400 37.12 -18.87 -10.58
N GLU A 401 37.99 -18.46 -11.51
CA GLU A 401 38.78 -17.23 -11.39
C GLU A 401 37.92 -15.97 -11.45
N ASN A 402 36.99 -15.88 -12.41
CA ASN A 402 36.09 -14.74 -12.53
C ASN A 402 35.14 -14.63 -11.33
N VAL A 403 34.62 -15.77 -10.85
CA VAL A 403 33.76 -15.82 -9.67
C VAL A 403 34.54 -15.39 -8.42
N ALA A 404 35.78 -15.87 -8.23
CA ALA A 404 36.62 -15.44 -7.13
C ALA A 404 36.88 -13.92 -7.16
N ASN A 405 37.22 -13.37 -8.33
CA ASN A 405 37.40 -11.92 -8.50
C ASN A 405 36.11 -11.13 -8.21
N LEU A 406 34.95 -11.62 -8.67
CA LEU A 406 33.66 -11.00 -8.40
C LEU A 406 33.35 -10.99 -6.89
N VAL A 407 33.65 -12.09 -6.19
CA VAL A 407 33.49 -12.15 -4.73
C VAL A 407 34.43 -11.17 -4.05
N LEU A 408 35.71 -11.13 -4.43
CA LEU A 408 36.69 -10.19 -3.86
C LEU A 408 36.28 -8.72 -4.05
N ILE A 409 35.77 -8.36 -5.23
CA ILE A 409 35.26 -7.00 -5.50
C ILE A 409 34.01 -6.70 -4.65
N SER A 410 33.13 -7.69 -4.48
CA SER A 410 31.88 -7.51 -3.71
C SER A 410 32.08 -7.52 -2.20
N MET A 411 33.20 -8.04 -1.67
CA MET A 411 33.50 -8.05 -0.24
C MET A 411 33.47 -6.65 0.39
N VAL A 412 33.81 -5.60 -0.36
CA VAL A 412 33.77 -4.20 0.12
C VAL A 412 32.33 -3.72 0.36
N TYR A 413 31.35 -4.33 -0.30
CA TYR A 413 29.93 -3.98 -0.21
C TYR A 413 29.16 -4.87 0.79
N LEU A 414 29.80 -5.88 1.38
CA LEU A 414 29.16 -6.75 2.36
C LEU A 414 29.09 -6.05 3.73
N PRO A 415 27.99 -6.22 4.47
CA PRO A 415 27.88 -5.70 5.83
C PRO A 415 28.83 -6.44 6.79
N GLU A 416 29.32 -5.73 7.81
CA GLU A 416 30.24 -6.31 8.82
C GLU A 416 29.61 -7.46 9.63
N ALA A 417 28.27 -7.52 9.70
CA ALA A 417 27.52 -8.59 10.33
C ALA A 417 26.55 -9.24 9.34
N MET A 418 26.45 -10.58 9.39
CA MET A 418 25.55 -11.35 8.52
C MET A 418 24.10 -10.89 8.70
N PRO A 419 23.41 -10.45 7.64
CA PRO A 419 22.01 -10.04 7.75
C PRO A 419 21.12 -11.20 8.21
N ALA A 420 20.20 -10.89 9.12
CA ALA A 420 19.24 -11.86 9.64
C ALA A 420 18.38 -12.50 8.54
N SER A 421 18.11 -11.78 7.44
CA SER A 421 17.42 -12.27 6.24
C SER A 421 18.27 -13.28 5.48
N PHE A 422 19.56 -13.01 5.26
CA PHE A 422 20.50 -13.92 4.61
C PHE A 422 20.68 -15.22 5.40
N GLN A 423 20.91 -15.11 6.71
CA GLN A 423 21.06 -16.28 7.59
C GLN A 423 19.82 -17.19 7.56
N ALA A 424 18.62 -16.62 7.51
CA ALA A 424 17.37 -17.38 7.44
C ALA A 424 17.10 -17.99 6.06
N THR A 425 17.75 -17.47 5.01
CA THR A 425 17.54 -17.88 3.62
C THR A 425 18.60 -18.83 3.09
N TYR A 426 19.78 -18.86 3.72
CA TYR A 426 20.93 -19.67 3.32
C TYR A 426 20.65 -21.18 3.41
N THR A 427 20.65 -21.83 2.25
CA THR A 427 20.64 -23.29 2.10
C THR A 427 22.01 -23.74 1.60
N PRO A 428 22.76 -24.58 2.35
CA PRO A 428 24.05 -25.10 1.90
C PRO A 428 23.90 -25.87 0.58
N VAL A 429 24.74 -25.56 -0.40
CA VAL A 429 24.75 -26.26 -1.70
C VAL A 429 25.54 -27.57 -1.54
N GLU A 430 24.85 -28.71 -1.53
CA GLU A 430 25.46 -30.03 -1.29
C GLU A 430 26.47 -30.48 -2.38
N SER A 431 26.45 -29.87 -3.57
CA SER A 431 27.29 -30.30 -4.71
C SER A 431 27.77 -29.13 -5.57
N ALA A 432 28.45 -28.15 -4.97
CA ALA A 432 28.91 -26.93 -5.65
C ALA A 432 29.80 -27.21 -6.90
N GLY A 433 29.57 -26.48 -7.99
CA GLY A 433 30.44 -26.48 -9.19
C GLY A 433 30.00 -27.39 -10.34
N THR A 434 28.80 -27.98 -10.28
CA THR A 434 28.24 -28.74 -11.41
C THR A 434 27.81 -27.82 -12.56
N GLU A 435 27.85 -28.30 -13.80
CA GLU A 435 27.41 -27.52 -14.98
C GLU A 435 25.96 -27.02 -14.83
N ALA A 436 25.09 -27.83 -14.23
CA ALA A 436 23.71 -27.46 -13.93
C ALA A 436 23.61 -26.27 -12.96
N GLN A 437 24.47 -26.21 -11.94
CA GLN A 437 24.51 -25.08 -11.00
C GLN A 437 25.12 -23.84 -11.61
N ILE A 438 26.14 -23.96 -12.45
CA ILE A 438 26.71 -22.82 -13.18
C ILE A 438 25.62 -22.20 -14.06
N LYS A 439 24.83 -23.03 -14.76
CA LYS A 439 23.69 -22.58 -15.55
C LYS A 439 22.61 -21.91 -14.69
N HIS A 440 22.33 -22.45 -13.51
CA HIS A 440 21.38 -21.84 -12.57
C HIS A 440 21.87 -20.49 -12.03
N LEU A 441 23.14 -20.39 -11.62
CA LEU A 441 23.75 -19.16 -11.16
C LEU A 441 23.74 -18.09 -12.26
N ALA A 442 24.06 -18.47 -13.50
CA ALA A 442 23.97 -17.59 -14.66
C ALA A 442 22.55 -17.04 -14.85
N ARG A 443 21.53 -17.89 -14.64
CA ARG A 443 20.12 -17.49 -14.73
C ARG A 443 19.72 -16.53 -13.60
N LEU A 444 20.11 -16.81 -12.35
CA LEU A 444 19.85 -15.88 -11.23
C LEU A 444 20.50 -14.51 -11.47
N MET A 445 21.75 -14.50 -11.92
CA MET A 445 22.45 -13.25 -12.27
C MET A 445 21.78 -12.54 -13.45
N ALA A 446 21.37 -13.29 -14.48
CA ALA A 446 20.64 -12.74 -15.63
C ALA A 446 19.34 -12.07 -15.19
N THR A 447 18.53 -12.71 -14.35
CA THR A 447 17.29 -12.12 -13.81
C THR A 447 17.53 -10.79 -13.09
N GLN A 448 18.61 -10.69 -12.31
CA GLN A 448 18.97 -9.42 -11.65
C GLN A 448 19.45 -8.37 -12.64
N MET A 449 20.27 -8.76 -13.62
CA MET A 449 20.79 -7.86 -14.64
C MET A 449 19.66 -7.32 -15.54
N THR A 450 18.77 -8.19 -16.03
CA THR A 450 17.65 -7.76 -16.88
C THR A 450 16.65 -6.90 -16.10
N ALA A 451 16.39 -7.20 -14.83
CA ALA A 451 15.58 -6.34 -13.95
C ALA A 451 16.19 -4.94 -13.78
N ALA A 452 17.53 -4.83 -13.76
CA ALA A 452 18.25 -3.56 -13.77
C ALA A 452 18.35 -2.91 -15.17
N GLY A 453 17.78 -3.53 -16.21
CA GLY A 453 17.84 -3.05 -17.59
C GLY A 453 19.20 -3.27 -18.28
N LEU A 454 20.00 -4.21 -17.77
CA LEU A 454 21.35 -4.55 -18.23
C LEU A 454 21.37 -5.93 -18.91
N GLY A 455 22.31 -6.12 -19.83
CA GLY A 455 22.57 -7.42 -20.48
C GLY A 455 22.10 -7.50 -21.94
N PRO A 456 22.69 -8.41 -22.72
CA PRO A 456 22.47 -8.48 -24.18
C PRO A 456 21.02 -8.78 -24.56
N GLY A 457 20.26 -9.52 -23.73
CA GLY A 457 18.85 -9.79 -24.00
C GLY A 457 17.96 -8.55 -23.92
N VAL A 458 18.27 -7.60 -23.02
CA VAL A 458 17.54 -6.33 -22.91
C VAL A 458 17.79 -5.44 -24.12
N GLU A 459 19.03 -5.39 -24.59
CA GLU A 459 19.43 -4.62 -25.78
C GLU A 459 18.75 -5.17 -27.05
N GLN A 460 18.74 -6.50 -27.21
CA GLN A 460 18.12 -7.16 -28.35
C GLN A 460 16.59 -6.97 -28.37
N THR A 461 15.95 -6.99 -27.18
CA THR A 461 14.50 -6.74 -27.05
C THR A 461 14.12 -5.28 -27.32
N LYS A 462 14.98 -4.32 -26.93
CA LYS A 462 14.79 -2.89 -27.26
C LYS A 462 14.89 -2.66 -28.77
N LEU A 463 15.88 -3.27 -29.43
CA LEU A 463 16.04 -3.19 -30.89
C LEU A 463 14.86 -3.80 -31.65
N LEU A 464 14.29 -4.91 -31.16
CA LEU A 464 13.10 -5.54 -31.76
C LEU A 464 11.81 -4.73 -31.56
N ARG A 465 11.72 -3.89 -30.52
CA ARG A 465 10.58 -2.99 -30.27
C ARG A 465 10.64 -1.68 -31.06
N GLU A 466 11.79 -1.32 -31.62
CA GLU A 466 12.03 -0.04 -32.31
C GLU A 466 11.93 -0.11 -33.85
N GLU A 467 11.56 -1.24 -34.48
CA GLU A 467 11.37 -1.27 -35.95
C GLU A 467 10.11 -0.50 -36.40
N PRO A 468 10.23 0.55 -37.25
CA PRO A 468 9.10 1.21 -37.88
C PRO A 468 8.71 0.56 -39.22
N LYS A 469 7.42 0.67 -39.55
CA LYS A 469 6.83 0.34 -40.85
C LYS A 469 7.55 1.02 -42.03
N GLU A 470 7.62 0.30 -43.15
CA GLU A 470 8.15 0.62 -44.48
C GLU A 470 8.25 2.10 -44.88
N GLU A 471 9.42 2.52 -45.42
CA GLU A 471 9.50 3.19 -46.73
C GLU A 471 10.93 3.17 -47.35
N LYS A 472 11.01 2.56 -48.54
CA LYS A 472 11.83 2.81 -49.75
C LYS A 472 13.31 3.27 -49.68
N VAL A 473 14.16 2.33 -50.13
CA VAL A 473 15.29 2.45 -51.10
C VAL A 473 16.21 3.68 -51.03
N ALA A 474 17.44 3.47 -50.54
CA ALA A 474 18.70 3.86 -51.22
C ALA A 474 19.90 3.12 -50.61
N LYS A 475 20.80 2.61 -51.46
CA LYS A 475 22.16 2.09 -51.16
C LYS A 475 23.20 3.10 -51.73
N PRO A 476 24.50 2.95 -51.45
CA PRO A 476 25.17 3.00 -50.15
C PRO A 476 26.36 4.00 -50.19
N ASP A 477 26.97 4.37 -49.06
CA ASP A 477 28.42 4.60 -49.08
C ASP A 477 29.11 4.65 -47.70
N ALA A 478 30.31 4.08 -47.73
CA ALA A 478 31.49 4.30 -46.89
C ALA A 478 31.43 4.04 -45.36
N VAL A 479 32.00 2.88 -45.03
CA VAL A 479 32.68 2.52 -43.77
C VAL A 479 33.67 3.61 -43.34
N VAL A 480 33.52 4.18 -42.13
CA VAL A 480 34.64 4.73 -41.35
C VAL A 480 34.43 4.46 -39.86
N ILE A 481 35.35 3.70 -39.30
CA ILE A 481 35.55 3.42 -37.88
C ILE A 481 35.72 4.74 -37.11
N LYS A 482 34.89 4.98 -36.07
CA LYS A 482 35.22 5.90 -34.98
C LYS A 482 34.82 5.30 -33.64
N ARG A 483 35.85 4.93 -32.86
CA ARG A 483 35.80 4.75 -31.41
C ARG A 483 35.06 5.93 -30.77
N ARG A 484 34.04 5.64 -29.97
CA ARG A 484 33.60 6.55 -28.89
C ARG A 484 33.37 5.73 -27.63
N LEU A 485 34.18 6.04 -26.62
CA LEU A 485 33.92 5.79 -25.22
C LEU A 485 32.59 6.47 -24.88
N SER A 486 31.55 5.69 -24.56
CA SER A 486 30.34 6.17 -23.91
C SER A 486 30.56 6.13 -22.39
N ALA A 487 30.40 7.30 -21.78
CA ALA A 487 30.53 7.53 -20.36
C ALA A 487 29.63 6.59 -19.54
N LEU A 488 30.23 5.97 -18.53
CA LEU A 488 29.56 5.33 -17.41
C LEU A 488 28.54 6.31 -16.80
N GLY A 489 27.25 6.00 -16.92
CA GLY A 489 26.22 6.58 -16.08
C GLY A 489 26.40 6.04 -14.66
N GLN A 490 26.70 6.94 -13.73
CA GLN A 490 26.89 6.65 -12.32
C GLN A 490 25.65 5.95 -11.73
N GLY A 491 25.91 4.84 -11.05
CA GLY A 491 24.91 4.09 -10.31
C GLY A 491 24.25 4.93 -9.21
N GLN A 492 22.96 4.69 -9.03
CA GLN A 492 22.21 5.13 -7.87
C GLN A 492 22.72 4.39 -6.63
N ALA A 493 23.51 5.08 -5.82
CA ALA A 493 23.81 4.69 -4.45
C ALA A 493 22.85 5.43 -3.51
N ILE A 494 22.26 4.65 -2.61
CA ILE A 494 21.40 5.09 -1.51
C ILE A 494 22.24 5.91 -0.51
N ALA A 495 21.77 7.10 -0.15
CA ALA A 495 22.43 7.99 0.80
C ALA A 495 22.13 7.62 2.26
N VAL A 496 23.17 7.62 3.11
CA VAL A 496 23.05 7.82 4.56
C VAL A 496 24.13 8.79 5.05
N LEU A 497 23.64 9.76 5.82
CA LEU A 497 24.21 10.92 6.52
C LEU A 497 25.64 10.85 7.10
N GLY A 498 26.38 11.96 6.91
CA GLY A 498 27.07 12.69 8.00
C GLY A 498 28.59 12.89 7.91
N ALA A 499 29.07 14.10 7.54
CA ALA A 499 30.19 14.82 8.17
C ALA A 499 30.40 16.21 7.54
N HIS A 500 30.88 17.16 8.34
CA HIS A 500 30.89 18.61 8.14
C HIS A 500 32.09 19.11 7.30
N GLY A 501 31.96 20.28 6.65
CA GLY A 501 33.11 20.97 6.04
C GLY A 501 32.76 22.18 5.15
N SER A 502 32.64 23.33 5.80
CA SER A 502 32.54 24.75 5.38
C SER A 502 32.97 25.22 3.98
N ALA A 503 32.06 26.01 3.38
CA ALA A 503 32.18 27.36 2.77
C ALA A 503 33.31 27.73 1.76
N ALA A 504 32.91 28.16 0.56
CA ALA A 504 33.10 29.54 0.04
C ALA A 504 32.63 29.72 -1.44
N GLY A 505 31.93 30.83 -1.73
CA GLY A 505 32.08 31.60 -2.97
C GLY A 505 31.04 31.48 -4.10
N LEU A 506 30.17 32.49 -4.20
CA LEU A 506 29.22 32.91 -5.29
C LEU A 506 29.89 33.12 -6.69
N PRO A 507 29.20 33.48 -7.82
CA PRO A 507 27.81 33.94 -8.00
C PRO A 507 27.01 33.40 -9.23
N ASP A 508 25.74 33.83 -9.22
CA ASP A 508 24.63 33.88 -10.19
C ASP A 508 24.97 34.19 -11.68
N GLU A 509 24.28 33.51 -12.62
CA GLU A 509 23.87 34.04 -13.95
C GLU A 509 23.02 33.01 -14.76
N THR A 510 21.77 33.37 -15.05
CA THR A 510 21.03 32.98 -16.28
C THR A 510 21.18 34.15 -17.27
N PRO A 511 20.99 34.07 -18.63
CA PRO A 511 19.95 33.30 -19.35
C PRO A 511 20.23 32.91 -20.84
N GLN A 512 19.18 32.39 -21.52
CA GLN A 512 18.82 32.49 -22.95
C GLN A 512 18.88 31.22 -23.85
N ALA A 513 17.67 30.74 -24.17
CA ALA A 513 17.37 29.80 -25.24
C ALA A 513 17.25 30.53 -26.60
N LYS A 514 17.88 29.95 -27.63
CA LYS A 514 17.96 30.45 -29.01
C LYS A 514 16.68 30.15 -29.81
N ARG A 515 16.12 31.17 -30.46
CA ARG A 515 15.10 31.08 -31.53
C ARG A 515 15.65 30.43 -32.80
N ARG A 516 14.79 29.76 -33.57
CA ARG A 516 15.03 29.31 -34.96
C ARG A 516 14.47 30.33 -35.99
N PRO A 517 14.96 30.31 -37.25
CA PRO A 517 14.89 31.44 -38.20
C PRO A 517 13.78 31.33 -39.26
N GLU A 518 13.38 32.49 -39.80
CA GLU A 518 12.47 32.70 -40.94
C GLU A 518 13.18 32.49 -42.29
N PRO A 519 12.45 32.16 -43.39
CA PRO A 519 12.94 32.27 -44.75
C PRO A 519 12.45 33.54 -45.49
N ILE A 520 13.20 33.89 -46.52
CA ILE A 520 13.44 35.23 -47.10
C ILE A 520 12.82 35.38 -48.52
N LEU A 521 12.13 36.52 -48.75
CA LEU A 521 11.96 37.35 -49.99
C LEU A 521 11.16 36.78 -51.21
N PRO A 522 10.68 37.61 -52.20
CA PRO A 522 11.17 38.95 -52.59
C PRO A 522 10.15 40.06 -52.96
N THR A 523 10.69 41.27 -52.98
CA THR A 523 10.16 42.56 -53.44
C THR A 523 9.90 42.62 -54.96
N THR A 524 8.85 43.32 -55.41
CA THR A 524 8.86 44.25 -56.58
C THR A 524 7.55 45.07 -56.63
N GLN A 525 7.69 46.39 -56.80
CA GLN A 525 6.64 47.38 -57.16
C GLN A 525 6.21 47.19 -58.65
N PRO A 526 5.16 47.85 -59.25
CA PRO A 526 4.56 49.16 -58.92
C PRO A 526 3.03 49.38 -59.22
N ARG A 527 2.53 50.52 -58.69
CA ARG A 527 1.51 51.47 -59.23
C ARG A 527 0.08 51.06 -59.69
N LEU A 528 -0.83 51.97 -59.27
CA LEU A 528 -1.99 52.59 -59.95
C LEU A 528 -3.40 51.95 -59.84
N ALA A 529 -4.27 52.76 -59.21
CA ALA A 529 -5.68 53.06 -59.46
C ALA A 529 -6.62 51.95 -59.96
N GLY A 530 -7.62 51.65 -59.14
CA GLY A 530 -8.82 50.94 -59.60
C GLY A 530 -9.78 50.69 -58.44
N ALA A 531 -10.93 51.37 -58.48
CA ALA A 531 -12.05 51.09 -57.59
C ALA A 531 -12.42 49.61 -57.65
N GLY A 532 -12.45 48.93 -56.50
CA GLY A 532 -12.80 47.52 -56.38
C GLY A 532 -12.81 47.12 -54.91
N GLY A 533 -13.98 46.69 -54.43
CA GLY A 533 -14.30 46.64 -53.01
C GLY A 533 -13.55 45.61 -52.16
N ARG A 534 -13.87 45.65 -50.86
CA ARG A 534 -13.93 44.51 -49.94
C ARG A 534 -14.37 45.05 -48.58
N LYS A 535 -15.49 44.54 -48.04
CA LYS A 535 -15.88 44.77 -46.65
C LYS A 535 -14.67 44.39 -45.79
N LYS A 536 -14.05 45.37 -45.11
CA LYS A 536 -13.00 45.10 -44.11
C LYS A 536 -13.60 44.14 -43.09
N VAL A 537 -13.00 42.95 -42.96
CA VAL A 537 -13.33 42.03 -41.87
C VAL A 537 -13.10 42.81 -40.58
N PHE A 538 -14.16 43.06 -39.83
CA PHE A 538 -14.10 43.75 -38.55
C PHE A 538 -13.27 42.89 -37.60
N ARG A 539 -12.01 43.29 -37.36
CA ARG A 539 -11.14 42.64 -36.39
C ARG A 539 -11.24 43.41 -35.08
N LEU A 540 -11.77 42.74 -34.07
CA LEU A 540 -12.04 43.34 -32.75
C LEU A 540 -10.79 44.01 -32.14
N GLY A 541 -9.61 43.46 -32.41
CA GLY A 541 -8.32 43.99 -31.96
C GLY A 541 -7.92 45.35 -32.55
N ASP A 542 -8.52 45.76 -33.68
CA ASP A 542 -8.21 47.05 -34.33
C ASP A 542 -9.03 48.21 -33.70
N VAL A 543 -10.04 47.89 -32.88
CA VAL A 543 -10.98 48.86 -32.27
C VAL A 543 -10.83 48.91 -30.75
N LEU A 544 -10.37 47.83 -30.12
CA LEU A 544 -10.19 47.75 -28.67
C LEU A 544 -8.75 48.08 -28.27
N LYS A 545 -8.59 49.02 -27.32
CA LYS A 545 -7.30 49.21 -26.65
C LYS A 545 -7.02 48.00 -25.74
N PRO A 546 -5.82 47.40 -25.81
CA PRO A 546 -5.43 46.35 -24.87
C PRO A 546 -5.47 46.90 -23.43
N LEU A 547 -5.97 46.09 -22.51
CA LEU A 547 -6.03 46.44 -21.09
C LEU A 547 -4.61 46.54 -20.52
N SER A 548 -4.37 47.53 -19.66
CA SER A 548 -3.13 47.60 -18.89
C SER A 548 -2.99 46.40 -17.95
N GLU A 549 -1.76 46.00 -17.61
CA GLU A 549 -1.49 44.90 -16.68
C GLU A 549 -2.23 45.07 -15.35
N VAL A 550 -2.26 46.29 -14.80
CA VAL A 550 -3.00 46.65 -13.58
C VAL A 550 -4.51 46.41 -13.73
N GLN A 551 -5.09 46.72 -14.90
CA GLN A 551 -6.50 46.44 -15.17
C GLN A 551 -6.77 44.94 -15.30
N VAL A 552 -5.86 44.20 -15.93
CA VAL A 552 -5.95 42.74 -16.07
C VAL A 552 -5.88 42.07 -14.69
N GLU A 553 -4.93 42.44 -13.84
CA GLU A 553 -4.84 41.92 -12.47
C GLU A 553 -6.09 42.23 -11.66
N LYS A 554 -6.59 43.48 -11.72
CA LYS A 554 -7.83 43.87 -11.04
C LYS A 554 -9.03 43.03 -11.50
N LEU A 555 -9.10 42.69 -12.78
CA LEU A 555 -10.14 41.82 -13.33
C LEU A 555 -9.96 40.36 -12.90
N LYS A 556 -8.72 39.84 -12.84
CA LYS A 556 -8.40 38.49 -12.34
C LYS A 556 -8.85 38.34 -10.88
N VAL A 557 -8.43 39.27 -10.00
CA VAL A 557 -8.88 39.30 -8.58
C VAL A 557 -10.40 39.43 -8.49
N GLY A 558 -10.99 40.32 -9.28
CA GLY A 558 -12.44 40.52 -9.32
C GLY A 558 -13.21 39.27 -9.73
N ALA A 559 -12.69 38.48 -10.67
CA ALA A 559 -13.29 37.20 -11.07
C ALA A 559 -13.25 36.18 -9.94
N VAL A 560 -12.09 35.99 -9.31
CA VAL A 560 -11.93 35.05 -8.18
C VAL A 560 -12.82 35.45 -7.00
N ARG A 561 -12.90 36.75 -6.67
CA ARG A 561 -13.77 37.24 -5.60
C ARG A 561 -15.26 36.99 -5.87
N ARG A 562 -15.69 37.05 -7.13
CA ARG A 562 -17.07 36.67 -7.51
C ARG A 562 -17.32 35.18 -7.30
N ILE A 563 -16.36 34.32 -7.64
CA ILE A 563 -16.46 32.87 -7.42
C ILE A 563 -16.43 32.55 -5.91
N LEU A 564 -15.61 33.25 -5.12
CA LEU A 564 -15.60 33.11 -3.66
C LEU A 564 -16.97 33.47 -3.06
N ARG A 565 -17.59 34.57 -3.50
CA ARG A 565 -18.89 35.02 -2.96
C ARG A 565 -20.10 34.22 -3.43
N SER A 566 -19.98 33.35 -4.44
CA SER A 566 -21.11 32.57 -4.97
C SER A 566 -21.41 31.27 -4.21
N GLU A 567 -20.79 31.06 -3.04
CA GLU A 567 -20.90 29.85 -2.20
C GLU A 567 -22.33 29.33 -2.03
N ARG A 568 -23.26 30.16 -1.54
CA ARG A 568 -24.65 29.75 -1.29
C ARG A 568 -25.41 29.41 -2.58
N ALA A 569 -25.19 30.20 -3.64
CA ALA A 569 -25.88 30.00 -4.92
C ALA A 569 -25.43 28.70 -5.61
N VAL A 570 -24.13 28.39 -5.53
CA VAL A 570 -23.55 27.17 -6.12
C VAL A 570 -23.83 25.92 -5.28
N ALA A 571 -23.92 26.07 -3.95
CA ALA A 571 -24.35 24.99 -3.08
C ALA A 571 -25.78 24.54 -3.41
N ALA A 572 -26.69 25.49 -3.65
CA ALA A 572 -28.09 25.19 -4.04
C ALA A 572 -28.20 24.46 -5.40
N SER A 573 -27.20 24.61 -6.29
CA SER A 573 -27.18 23.93 -7.59
C SER A 573 -26.46 22.58 -7.58
N GLY A 574 -25.98 22.11 -6.41
CA GLY A 574 -25.23 20.85 -6.29
C GLY A 574 -23.78 20.90 -6.81
N ALA A 575 -23.29 22.06 -7.26
CA ALA A 575 -21.96 22.20 -7.89
C ALA A 575 -20.87 22.69 -6.92
N ALA A 576 -21.07 22.52 -5.61
CA ALA A 576 -20.16 22.98 -4.56
C ALA A 576 -18.74 22.40 -4.73
N GLN A 577 -18.62 21.10 -5.02
CA GLN A 577 -17.34 20.42 -5.21
C GLN A 577 -16.58 20.92 -6.45
N ALA A 578 -17.28 21.26 -7.53
CA ALA A 578 -16.67 21.86 -8.71
C ALA A 578 -16.10 23.25 -8.39
N ARG A 579 -16.83 24.07 -7.63
CA ARG A 579 -16.35 25.38 -7.17
C ARG A 579 -15.08 25.26 -6.31
N VAL A 580 -15.03 24.29 -5.39
CA VAL A 580 -13.84 24.06 -4.55
C VAL A 580 -12.62 23.71 -5.42
N LYS A 581 -12.77 22.78 -6.38
CA LYS A 581 -11.69 22.40 -7.31
C LYS A 581 -11.22 23.58 -8.17
N ILE A 582 -12.17 24.37 -8.69
CA ILE A 582 -11.85 25.57 -9.48
C ILE A 582 -11.05 26.56 -8.62
N LEU A 583 -11.49 26.87 -7.40
CA LEU A 583 -10.79 27.80 -6.53
C LEU A 583 -9.39 27.32 -6.15
N ALA A 584 -9.23 26.06 -5.76
CA ALA A 584 -7.92 25.48 -5.41
C ALA A 584 -6.93 25.53 -6.61
N SER A 585 -7.42 25.27 -7.83
CA SER A 585 -6.62 25.37 -9.05
C SER A 585 -6.26 26.82 -9.41
N LEU A 586 -7.23 27.75 -9.33
CA LEU A 586 -6.99 29.16 -9.68
C LEU A 586 -5.95 29.83 -8.78
N VAL A 587 -5.91 29.48 -7.49
CA VAL A 587 -4.94 30.06 -6.55
C VAL A 587 -3.50 29.63 -6.85
N THR A 588 -3.32 28.42 -7.39
CA THR A 588 -1.99 27.88 -7.73
C THR A 588 -1.51 28.28 -9.12
N GLN A 589 -2.42 28.55 -10.06
CA GLN A 589 -2.10 28.83 -11.46
C GLN A 589 -1.96 30.32 -11.80
N PHE A 590 -2.47 31.22 -10.97
CA PHE A 590 -2.45 32.65 -11.26
C PHE A 590 -1.26 33.33 -10.55
N GLU A 591 -0.49 34.11 -11.29
CA GLU A 591 0.65 34.91 -10.77
C GLU A 591 0.23 36.11 -9.89
N VAL A 592 -1.07 36.26 -9.63
CA VAL A 592 -1.65 37.36 -8.85
C VAL A 592 -1.70 36.96 -7.36
N PRO A 593 -1.54 37.88 -6.39
CA PRO A 593 -1.59 37.56 -4.95
C PRO A 593 -3.01 37.20 -4.46
N LEU A 594 -3.55 36.07 -4.94
CA LEU A 594 -4.87 35.54 -4.57
C LEU A 594 -4.84 34.76 -3.25
N LYS A 595 -3.66 34.30 -2.83
CA LYS A 595 -3.48 33.49 -1.62
C LYS A 595 -4.01 34.20 -0.37
N GLY A 596 -3.75 35.51 -0.24
CA GLY A 596 -4.24 36.32 0.88
C GLY A 596 -5.77 36.43 0.93
N GLU A 597 -6.42 36.63 -0.22
CA GLU A 597 -7.89 36.74 -0.31
C GLU A 597 -8.59 35.40 -0.03
N VAL A 598 -8.02 34.29 -0.50
CA VAL A 598 -8.56 32.95 -0.24
C VAL A 598 -8.31 32.54 1.21
N LEU A 599 -7.14 32.84 1.77
CA LEU A 599 -6.84 32.61 3.18
C LEU A 599 -7.80 33.40 4.08
N SER A 600 -7.98 34.71 3.84
CA SER A 600 -8.94 35.52 4.62
C SER A 600 -10.36 34.96 4.50
N PHE A 601 -10.77 34.55 3.29
CA PHE A 601 -12.09 33.96 3.07
C PHE A 601 -12.27 32.64 3.83
N ILE A 602 -11.26 31.77 3.88
CA ILE A 602 -11.33 30.52 4.68
C ILE A 602 -11.40 30.86 6.17
N LEU A 603 -10.57 31.80 6.65
CA LEU A 603 -10.50 32.18 8.06
C LEU A 603 -11.77 32.89 8.57
N ASP A 604 -12.59 33.47 7.68
CA ASP A 604 -13.88 34.05 8.04
C ASP A 604 -14.92 33.00 8.49
N ASP A 605 -14.91 31.81 7.87
CA ASP A 605 -15.76 30.67 8.25
C ASP A 605 -15.01 29.36 8.02
N VAL A 606 -14.13 29.05 8.97
CA VAL A 606 -13.27 27.87 8.85
C VAL A 606 -14.11 26.59 8.79
N ARG A 607 -15.15 26.47 9.63
CA ARG A 607 -15.96 25.25 9.74
C ARG A 607 -16.66 24.93 8.42
N GLY A 608 -17.30 25.92 7.81
CA GLY A 608 -17.99 25.74 6.53
C GLY A 608 -17.05 25.56 5.33
N ARG A 609 -15.78 25.94 5.47
CA ARG A 609 -14.83 26.06 4.34
C ARG A 609 -13.59 25.16 4.47
N LEU A 610 -13.61 24.19 5.38
CA LEU A 610 -12.52 23.22 5.55
C LEU A 610 -12.19 22.46 4.26
N ASP A 611 -13.20 22.07 3.48
CA ASP A 611 -12.99 21.36 2.22
C ASP A 611 -12.18 22.19 1.21
N LEU A 612 -12.37 23.51 1.20
CA LEU A 612 -11.59 24.41 0.37
C LEU A 612 -10.16 24.56 0.90
N ALA A 613 -9.98 24.64 2.22
CA ALA A 613 -8.66 24.70 2.84
C ALA A 613 -7.82 23.45 2.51
N PHE A 614 -8.43 22.26 2.62
CA PHE A 614 -7.76 21.01 2.25
C PHE A 614 -7.48 20.94 0.76
N ALA A 615 -8.48 21.18 -0.10
CA ALA A 615 -8.28 21.12 -1.54
C ALA A 615 -7.14 22.06 -2.00
N TRP A 616 -7.03 23.26 -1.41
CA TRP A 616 -5.93 24.18 -1.69
C TRP A 616 -4.58 23.65 -1.17
N LEU A 617 -4.53 23.20 0.09
CA LEU A 617 -3.32 22.67 0.71
C LEU A 617 -2.74 21.46 -0.05
N PHE A 618 -3.61 20.51 -0.45
CA PHE A 618 -3.21 19.35 -1.26
C PHE A 618 -2.76 19.75 -2.67
N GLN A 619 -3.38 20.77 -3.27
CA GLN A 619 -2.98 21.25 -4.59
C GLN A 619 -1.58 21.88 -4.57
N GLU A 620 -1.28 22.72 -3.56
CA GLU A 620 0.06 23.32 -3.38
C GLU A 620 1.12 22.27 -3.09
N TYR A 621 0.78 21.24 -2.31
CA TYR A 621 1.66 20.09 -2.06
C TYR A 621 2.01 19.35 -3.36
N ASN A 622 1.02 19.01 -4.18
CA ASN A 622 1.23 18.30 -5.44
C ASN A 622 2.02 19.14 -6.45
N ALA A 623 1.79 20.45 -6.47
CA ALA A 623 2.52 21.37 -7.34
C ALA A 623 3.98 21.59 -6.91
N HIS A 624 4.38 21.15 -5.69
CA HIS A 624 5.67 21.47 -5.05
C HIS A 624 5.94 22.99 -4.94
N LEU A 625 4.88 23.80 -4.96
CA LEU A 625 4.96 25.26 -4.92
C LEU A 625 4.58 25.74 -3.53
N ARG A 626 5.47 26.43 -2.82
CA ARG A 626 5.20 27.26 -1.62
C ARG A 626 4.21 26.64 -0.61
N TYR A 627 4.26 25.30 -0.44
CA TYR A 627 3.39 24.53 0.44
C TYR A 627 3.52 24.99 1.89
N ASP A 628 4.77 25.24 2.31
CA ASP A 628 5.11 25.67 3.66
C ASP A 628 4.39 26.98 4.04
N GLU A 629 4.40 27.97 3.16
CA GLU A 629 3.70 29.24 3.40
C GLU A 629 2.18 29.08 3.49
N CYS A 630 1.58 28.19 2.70
CA CYS A 630 0.15 27.91 2.75
C CYS A 630 -0.23 27.25 4.08
N LEU A 631 0.52 26.22 4.49
CA LEU A 631 0.31 25.51 5.75
C LEU A 631 0.51 26.46 6.94
N ILE A 632 1.60 27.22 6.97
CA ILE A 632 1.89 28.20 8.02
C ILE A 632 0.78 29.26 8.07
N GLY A 633 0.36 29.81 6.93
CA GLY A 633 -0.70 30.81 6.87
C GLY A 633 -2.03 30.30 7.44
N LEU A 634 -2.41 29.06 7.12
CA LEU A 634 -3.59 28.41 7.69
C LEU A 634 -3.44 28.18 9.20
N LEU A 635 -2.31 27.62 9.66
CA LEU A 635 -2.10 27.32 11.07
C LEU A 635 -2.01 28.59 11.93
N ALA A 636 -1.24 29.59 11.51
CA ALA A 636 -1.12 30.87 12.20
C ALA A 636 -2.45 31.62 12.22
N GLY A 637 -3.18 31.66 11.10
CA GLY A 637 -4.51 32.27 11.04
C GLY A 637 -5.53 31.59 11.94
N LEU A 638 -5.41 30.28 12.15
CA LEU A 638 -6.21 29.55 13.14
C LEU A 638 -5.81 29.93 14.57
N GLN A 639 -4.51 30.06 14.87
CA GLN A 639 -4.03 30.43 16.21
C GLN A 639 -4.63 31.75 16.71
N GLU A 640 -4.79 32.74 15.83
CA GLU A 640 -5.34 34.05 16.17
C GLU A 640 -6.84 34.02 16.52
N LYS A 641 -7.58 32.97 16.15
CA LYS A 641 -9.02 32.88 16.41
C LYS A 641 -9.30 32.47 17.85
N PRO A 642 -10.18 33.18 18.60
CA PRO A 642 -10.43 32.90 20.02
C PRO A 642 -11.16 31.58 20.30
N ASP A 643 -12.01 31.10 19.38
CA ASP A 643 -12.85 29.91 19.55
C ASP A 643 -12.29 28.68 18.83
N GLN A 644 -11.50 27.89 19.56
CA GLN A 644 -10.76 26.71 19.08
C GLN A 644 -11.22 25.39 19.71
N LYS A 645 -12.37 25.38 20.41
CA LYS A 645 -12.85 24.22 21.17
C LYS A 645 -13.23 23.00 20.31
N ASP A 646 -13.39 23.20 19.00
CA ASP A 646 -13.90 22.21 18.07
C ASP A 646 -12.81 21.30 17.46
N GLY A 647 -11.55 21.43 17.88
CA GLY A 647 -10.45 20.58 17.39
C GLY A 647 -10.08 20.80 15.93
N ILE A 648 -10.47 21.94 15.35
CA ILE A 648 -10.23 22.26 13.93
C ILE A 648 -8.73 22.37 13.64
N PHE A 649 -7.96 23.01 14.51
CA PHE A 649 -6.49 23.06 14.39
C PHE A 649 -5.88 21.66 14.35
N THR A 650 -6.31 20.78 15.26
CA THR A 650 -5.89 19.37 15.27
C THR A 650 -6.23 18.67 13.96
N LYS A 651 -7.45 18.88 13.43
CA LYS A 651 -7.87 18.31 12.15
C LYS A 651 -7.00 18.77 10.99
N VAL A 652 -6.71 20.08 10.89
CA VAL A 652 -5.84 20.62 9.83
C VAL A 652 -4.43 20.05 9.91
N VAL A 653 -3.87 19.95 11.12
CA VAL A 653 -2.54 19.36 11.35
C VAL A 653 -2.51 17.86 11.01
N LEU A 654 -3.55 17.10 11.35
CA LEU A 654 -3.57 15.66 11.09
C LEU A 654 -3.81 15.31 9.62
N GLU A 655 -4.58 16.10 8.89
CA GLU A 655 -4.92 15.90 7.47
C GLU A 655 -3.89 16.52 6.51
N ALA A 656 -2.98 17.38 6.99
CA ALA A 656 -1.94 17.99 6.16
C ALA A 656 -1.00 16.93 5.56
N PRO A 657 -0.69 16.93 4.25
CA PRO A 657 0.19 15.93 3.65
C PRO A 657 1.54 15.74 4.38
N LEU A 658 2.20 16.85 4.72
CA LEU A 658 3.52 16.87 5.32
C LEU A 658 3.59 17.97 6.40
N ILE A 659 4.11 17.66 7.58
CA ILE A 659 4.44 18.70 8.57
C ILE A 659 5.90 19.11 8.36
N THR A 660 6.11 20.33 7.90
CA THR A 660 7.42 20.97 7.73
C THR A 660 7.99 21.41 9.09
N GLU A 661 9.29 21.69 9.15
CA GLU A 661 9.94 22.16 10.38
C GLU A 661 9.35 23.51 10.84
N SER A 662 9.13 24.44 9.90
CA SER A 662 8.51 25.73 10.18
C SER A 662 7.05 25.60 10.63
N ALA A 663 6.27 24.67 10.06
CA ALA A 663 4.92 24.39 10.57
C ALA A 663 4.95 23.72 11.97
N LEU A 664 5.97 22.91 12.26
CA LEU A 664 6.17 22.32 13.58
C LEU A 664 6.48 23.37 14.65
N GLU A 665 7.21 24.43 14.31
CA GLU A 665 7.41 25.60 15.18
C GLU A 665 6.09 26.32 15.48
N VAL A 666 5.20 26.45 14.50
CA VAL A 666 3.85 27.00 14.72
C VAL A 666 3.09 26.11 15.69
N ILE A 667 3.14 24.79 15.53
CA ILE A 667 2.52 23.83 16.47
C ILE A 667 3.14 23.93 17.87
N ARG A 668 4.47 24.14 17.98
CA ARG A 668 5.15 24.37 19.27
C ARG A 668 4.58 25.61 19.96
N LYS A 669 4.50 26.75 19.25
CA LYS A 669 3.89 27.99 19.77
C LYS A 669 2.44 27.79 20.21
N TYR A 670 1.69 26.94 19.50
CA TYR A 670 0.32 26.57 19.90
C TYR A 670 0.27 25.84 21.25
N CYS A 671 1.26 25.00 21.53
CA CYS A 671 1.35 24.26 22.78
C CYS A 671 1.78 25.15 23.97
N GLU A 672 2.48 26.25 23.69
CA GLU A 672 2.96 27.24 24.68
C GLU A 672 1.88 28.24 25.13
N ASP A 673 0.73 28.28 24.44
CA ASP A 673 -0.43 29.09 24.82
C ASP A 673 -1.18 28.43 25.99
N GLU A 674 -1.23 29.11 27.14
CA GLU A 674 -1.86 28.59 28.37
C GLU A 674 -3.35 28.31 28.22
N SER A 675 -4.03 29.01 27.31
CA SER A 675 -5.48 28.82 27.10
C SER A 675 -5.80 27.54 26.33
N ARG A 676 -4.80 26.99 25.61
CA ARG A 676 -4.97 25.89 24.63
C ARG A 676 -3.93 24.79 24.76
N THR A 677 -3.06 24.86 25.76
CA THR A 677 -1.99 23.90 26.00
C THR A 677 -2.49 22.46 25.92
N TYR A 678 -3.62 22.12 26.55
CA TYR A 678 -4.16 20.76 26.48
C TYR A 678 -4.45 20.30 25.04
N LEU A 679 -5.07 21.16 24.22
CA LEU A 679 -5.42 20.85 22.84
C LEU A 679 -4.16 20.76 21.96
N GLY A 680 -3.16 21.62 22.19
CA GLY A 680 -1.86 21.56 21.53
C GLY A 680 -1.11 20.26 21.85
N MET A 681 -1.00 19.90 23.13
CA MET A 681 -0.36 18.66 23.57
C MET A 681 -1.11 17.42 23.07
N SER A 682 -2.44 17.46 23.04
CA SER A 682 -3.26 16.40 22.44
C SER A 682 -3.01 16.27 20.93
N THR A 683 -2.80 17.38 20.23
CA THR A 683 -2.46 17.39 18.79
C THR A 683 -1.09 16.78 18.54
N LEU A 684 -0.08 17.15 19.33
CA LEU A 684 1.26 16.53 19.27
C LEU A 684 1.20 15.03 19.57
N ARG A 685 0.43 14.61 20.58
CA ARG A 685 0.21 13.19 20.88
C ARG A 685 -0.38 12.45 19.69
N GLU A 686 -1.43 12.98 19.06
CA GLU A 686 -2.06 12.35 17.89
C GLU A 686 -1.08 12.30 16.70
N LEU A 687 -0.25 13.33 16.48
CA LEU A 687 0.82 13.29 15.48
C LEU A 687 1.82 12.16 15.74
N ILE A 688 2.27 12.00 16.98
CA ILE A 688 3.22 10.95 17.38
C ILE A 688 2.64 9.55 17.12
N PHE A 689 1.33 9.34 17.30
CA PHE A 689 0.70 8.04 17.08
C PHE A 689 0.24 7.78 15.65
N ARG A 690 -0.20 8.81 14.91
CA ARG A 690 -0.70 8.64 13.55
C ARG A 690 0.38 8.75 12.48
N ARG A 691 1.56 9.30 12.80
CA ARG A 691 2.66 9.53 11.83
C ARG A 691 4.00 8.94 12.31
N PRO A 692 4.18 7.60 12.25
CA PRO A 692 5.38 6.93 12.75
C PRO A 692 6.70 7.37 12.05
N SER A 693 6.64 7.81 10.78
CA SER A 693 7.82 8.19 9.99
C SER A 693 8.62 9.36 10.57
N ARG A 694 7.98 10.28 11.29
CA ARG A 694 8.63 11.43 11.96
C ARG A 694 8.34 11.46 13.47
N GLN A 695 8.00 10.30 14.03
CA GLN A 695 7.55 10.15 15.42
C GLN A 695 8.49 10.80 16.43
N PHE A 696 9.81 10.59 16.26
CA PHE A 696 10.82 11.11 17.18
C PHE A 696 10.96 12.63 17.13
N GLN A 697 10.71 13.27 15.98
CA GLN A 697 10.73 14.73 15.86
C GLN A 697 9.59 15.36 16.67
N TYR A 698 8.38 14.82 16.53
CA TYR A 698 7.21 15.29 17.28
C TYR A 698 7.34 14.99 18.79
N LEU A 699 7.86 13.81 19.12
CA LEU A 699 8.13 13.42 20.51
C LEU A 699 9.18 14.35 21.13
N HIS A 700 10.23 14.72 20.39
CA HIS A 700 11.24 15.65 20.88
C HIS A 700 10.64 17.02 21.22
N VAL A 701 9.75 17.57 20.39
CA VAL A 701 9.03 18.82 20.72
C VAL A 701 8.24 18.69 22.03
N LEU A 702 7.53 17.57 22.22
CA LEU A 702 6.78 17.32 23.46
C LEU A 702 7.71 17.19 24.68
N LEU A 703 8.87 16.56 24.51
CA LEU A 703 9.89 16.41 25.54
C LEU A 703 10.54 17.74 25.92
N ASP A 704 10.85 18.60 24.94
CA ASP A 704 11.37 19.94 25.23
C ASP A 704 10.38 20.76 26.08
N LEU A 705 9.08 20.66 25.76
CA LEU A 705 8.01 21.34 26.51
C LEU A 705 7.88 20.87 27.96
N SER A 706 8.45 19.71 28.32
CA SER A 706 8.52 19.23 29.72
C SER A 706 9.52 20.01 30.59
N SER A 707 10.39 20.80 29.96
CA SER A 707 11.35 21.69 30.64
C SER A 707 11.00 23.18 30.48
N HIS A 708 9.80 23.48 29.96
CA HIS A 708 9.37 24.84 29.64
C HIS A 708 9.22 25.73 30.90
N GLU A 709 9.48 27.04 30.75
CA GLU A 709 9.43 28.03 31.86
C GLU A 709 8.01 28.20 32.44
N LYS A 710 6.98 28.10 31.59
CA LYS A 710 5.56 28.18 32.02
C LYS A 710 5.11 26.88 32.69
N ASP A 711 4.71 26.97 33.95
CA ASP A 711 4.32 25.81 34.78
C ASP A 711 3.15 25.00 34.21
N LYS A 712 2.08 25.64 33.72
CA LYS A 712 0.93 24.94 33.10
C LYS A 712 1.34 24.12 31.88
N VAL A 713 2.20 24.68 31.02
CA VAL A 713 2.70 24.02 29.80
C VAL A 713 3.50 22.78 30.18
N ARG A 714 4.44 22.96 31.11
CA ARG A 714 5.28 21.89 31.65
C ARG A 714 4.46 20.77 32.29
N GLN A 715 3.55 21.07 33.21
CA GLN A 715 2.73 20.07 33.90
C GLN A 715 1.89 19.27 32.90
N GLN A 716 1.30 19.94 31.91
CA GLN A 716 0.52 19.27 30.87
C GLN A 716 1.38 18.37 29.99
N ALA A 717 2.57 18.83 29.57
CA ALA A 717 3.53 18.03 28.81
C ALA A 717 3.94 16.77 29.58
N LEU A 718 4.32 16.91 30.85
CA LEU A 718 4.68 15.80 31.74
C LEU A 718 3.53 14.80 31.88
N GLN A 719 2.29 15.27 32.03
CA GLN A 719 1.11 14.39 32.12
C GLN A 719 0.89 13.56 30.85
N PHE A 720 1.10 14.16 29.67
CA PHE A 720 1.03 13.45 28.39
C PHE A 720 2.19 12.47 28.21
N ILE A 721 3.42 12.87 28.54
CA ILE A 721 4.60 12.01 28.45
C ILE A 721 4.45 10.80 29.38
N LYS A 722 3.99 10.98 30.63
CA LYS A 722 3.70 9.86 31.56
C LYS A 722 2.74 8.83 30.96
N ARG A 723 1.62 9.28 30.39
CA ARG A 723 0.65 8.40 29.72
C ARG A 723 1.23 7.69 28.49
N MET A 724 2.15 8.35 27.78
CA MET A 724 2.79 7.78 26.59
C MET A 724 3.92 6.82 26.95
N TYR A 725 4.57 7.03 28.09
CA TYR A 725 5.62 6.20 28.65
C TYR A 725 5.13 4.79 29.02
N GLU A 726 3.83 4.58 29.21
CA GLU A 726 3.25 3.24 29.34
C GLU A 726 3.55 2.34 28.13
N LYS A 727 3.75 2.90 26.93
CA LYS A 727 4.04 2.16 25.70
C LYS A 727 5.54 1.86 25.55
N GLU A 728 5.90 0.58 25.47
CA GLU A 728 7.30 0.12 25.42
C GLU A 728 8.15 0.76 24.33
N GLN A 729 7.57 1.03 23.16
CA GLN A 729 8.27 1.57 21.99
C GLN A 729 8.84 2.98 22.21
N LEU A 730 8.27 3.76 23.14
CA LEU A 730 8.68 5.15 23.40
C LEU A 730 9.57 5.28 24.64
N ARG A 731 9.58 4.28 25.54
CA ARG A 731 10.27 4.33 26.84
C ARG A 731 11.75 4.64 26.70
N ALA A 732 12.46 3.90 25.85
CA ALA A 732 13.90 4.04 25.69
C ALA A 732 14.31 5.45 25.22
N TYR A 733 13.51 6.09 24.35
CA TYR A 733 13.80 7.43 23.85
C TYR A 733 13.52 8.51 24.91
N VAL A 734 12.40 8.37 25.63
CA VAL A 734 12.02 9.29 26.72
C VAL A 734 13.03 9.21 27.87
N GLU A 735 13.47 8.01 28.25
CA GLU A 735 14.53 7.80 29.25
C GLU A 735 15.85 8.41 28.81
N LYS A 736 16.27 8.16 27.56
CA LYS A 736 17.49 8.74 27.02
C LYS A 736 17.48 10.27 27.07
N PHE A 737 16.36 10.90 26.74
CA PHE A 737 16.22 12.36 26.84
C PHE A 737 16.32 12.85 28.30
N ALA A 738 15.63 12.18 29.23
CA ALA A 738 15.69 12.51 30.66
C ALA A 738 17.09 12.35 31.25
N LEU A 739 17.81 11.29 30.87
CA LEU A 739 19.19 11.04 31.29
C LEU A 739 20.16 12.07 30.69
N ASN A 740 19.98 12.46 29.42
CA ASN A 740 20.79 13.51 28.81
C ASN A 740 20.64 14.84 29.54
N TYR A 741 19.42 15.23 29.92
CA TYR A 741 19.18 16.45 30.71
C TYR A 741 19.75 16.33 32.12
N LEU A 742 19.65 15.15 32.75
CA LEU A 742 20.27 14.89 34.06
C LEU A 742 21.80 15.07 34.00
N GLN A 743 22.46 14.57 32.95
CA GLN A 743 23.90 14.69 32.77
C GLN A 743 24.38 16.14 32.60
N LEU A 744 23.53 17.08 32.18
CA LEU A 744 23.90 18.50 32.11
C LEU A 744 24.31 19.06 33.47
N LEU A 745 23.81 18.49 34.57
CA LEU A 745 24.11 18.90 35.94
C LEU A 745 25.55 18.58 36.39
N VAL A 746 26.31 17.82 35.61
CA VAL A 746 27.74 17.58 35.87
C VAL A 746 28.58 18.80 35.44
N HIS A 747 28.07 19.64 34.54
CA HIS A 747 28.78 20.83 34.09
C HIS A 747 28.88 21.89 35.19
N PRO A 748 30.01 22.63 35.27
CA PRO A 748 30.21 23.67 36.29
C PRO A 748 29.21 24.82 36.18
N ASN A 749 28.73 25.12 34.97
CA ASN A 749 27.72 26.15 34.67
C ASN A 749 26.62 25.57 33.76
N PRO A 750 25.38 26.09 33.82
CA PRO A 750 24.27 25.70 32.95
C PRO A 750 24.63 25.89 31.46
N PRO A 751 24.51 24.82 30.64
CA PRO A 751 24.72 24.92 29.20
C PRO A 751 23.71 25.86 28.52
N SER A 752 24.11 26.47 27.40
CA SER A 752 23.28 27.41 26.63
C SER A 752 21.93 26.83 26.19
N VAL A 753 21.84 25.51 26.05
CA VAL A 753 20.62 24.76 25.67
C VAL A 753 19.47 24.93 26.67
N LEU A 754 19.76 25.28 27.94
CA LEU A 754 18.74 25.53 28.96
C LEU A 754 18.10 26.92 28.84
N PHE A 755 18.64 27.78 27.98
CA PHE A 755 18.16 29.14 27.78
C PHE A 755 17.51 29.27 26.40
N GLY A 756 16.35 29.93 26.33
CA GLY A 756 15.64 30.15 25.07
C GLY A 756 16.44 31.00 24.08
N ALA A 757 16.27 30.76 22.78
CA ALA A 757 17.03 31.39 21.68
C ALA A 757 17.00 32.93 21.67
N ASP A 758 16.04 33.55 22.36
CA ASP A 758 15.87 35.01 22.45
C ASP A 758 16.62 35.65 23.63
N LYS A 759 17.31 34.87 24.47
CA LYS A 759 18.10 35.38 25.60
C LYS A 759 19.57 35.36 25.21
N ASP A 760 20.12 36.52 24.84
CA ASP A 760 21.57 36.77 24.79
C ASP A 760 22.16 36.41 26.16
N THR A 761 22.59 35.15 26.29
CA THR A 761 23.05 34.62 27.56
C THR A 761 24.55 34.84 27.63
N GLU A 762 24.93 35.81 28.46
CA GLU A 762 26.32 36.05 28.85
C GLU A 762 26.96 34.74 29.32
N VAL A 763 28.20 34.51 28.87
CA VAL A 763 28.93 33.23 28.82
C VAL A 763 29.28 32.61 30.20
N ALA A 764 28.65 33.04 31.31
CA ALA A 764 28.95 32.52 32.64
C ALA A 764 27.86 32.76 33.72
N ALA A 765 26.58 32.49 33.43
CA ALA A 765 25.56 32.49 34.49
C ALA A 765 25.76 31.28 35.44
N PRO A 766 25.73 31.44 36.78
CA PRO A 766 25.77 30.31 37.72
C PRO A 766 24.46 29.52 37.72
N TRP A 767 24.51 28.26 38.15
CA TRP A 767 23.30 27.44 38.32
C TRP A 767 22.30 28.10 39.27
N THR A 768 21.06 28.23 38.82
CA THR A 768 19.93 28.66 39.65
C THR A 768 19.06 27.46 40.03
N GLU A 769 18.31 27.55 41.13
CA GLU A 769 17.38 26.50 41.55
C GLU A 769 16.39 26.13 40.43
N GLU A 770 15.95 27.09 39.62
CA GLU A 770 15.02 26.86 38.50
C GLU A 770 15.70 26.12 37.33
N THR A 771 16.90 26.51 36.92
CA THR A 771 17.67 25.80 35.87
C THR A 771 18.04 24.37 36.26
N ILE A 772 18.27 24.12 37.55
CA ILE A 772 18.49 22.77 38.08
C ILE A 772 17.19 21.97 38.01
N LYS A 773 16.06 22.55 38.43
CA LYS A 773 14.75 21.90 38.36
C LYS A 773 14.33 21.57 36.93
N GLN A 774 14.64 22.44 35.95
CA GLN A 774 14.39 22.19 34.53
C GLN A 774 15.01 20.88 34.04
N CYS A 775 16.23 20.56 34.48
CA CYS A 775 16.91 19.31 34.15
C CYS A 775 16.29 18.09 34.84
N LEU A 776 15.58 18.30 35.95
CA LEU A 776 15.06 17.24 36.81
C LEU A 776 13.57 16.95 36.60
N TYR A 777 12.78 17.87 36.03
CA TYR A 777 11.31 17.72 35.96
C TYR A 777 10.84 16.42 35.30
N LEU A 778 11.34 16.12 34.09
CA LEU A 778 10.98 14.89 33.40
C LEU A 778 11.53 13.66 34.12
N TYR A 779 12.77 13.73 34.58
CA TYR A 779 13.43 12.64 35.27
C TYR A 779 12.66 12.22 36.54
N LEU A 780 12.32 13.18 37.40
CA LEU A 780 11.55 12.96 38.62
C LEU A 780 10.11 12.50 38.33
N ALA A 781 9.52 12.95 37.21
CA ALA A 781 8.22 12.47 36.78
C ALA A 781 8.21 10.99 36.35
N LEU A 782 9.32 10.48 35.82
CA LEU A 782 9.48 9.09 35.39
C LEU A 782 9.92 8.16 36.53
N LEU A 783 10.59 8.69 37.56
CA LEU A 783 11.16 7.91 38.65
C LEU A 783 10.17 6.95 39.34
N PRO A 784 8.89 7.32 39.62
CA PRO A 784 7.91 6.38 40.19
C PRO A 784 7.46 5.26 39.23
N HIS A 785 7.75 5.37 37.93
CA HIS A 785 7.38 4.38 36.92
C HIS A 785 8.56 3.45 36.56
N ASN A 786 9.80 3.92 36.75
CA ASN A 786 11.02 3.12 36.55
C ASN A 786 12.03 3.39 37.66
N HIS A 787 11.97 2.58 38.72
CA HIS A 787 12.81 2.74 39.91
C HIS A 787 14.30 2.53 39.62
N LYS A 788 14.67 1.85 38.53
CA LYS A 788 16.07 1.61 38.17
C LYS A 788 16.82 2.90 37.85
N LEU A 789 16.09 3.95 37.45
CA LEU A 789 16.68 5.25 37.17
C LEU A 789 17.41 5.81 38.40
N ILE A 790 16.97 5.52 39.62
CA ILE A 790 17.56 6.02 40.88
C ILE A 790 19.11 5.87 40.93
N HIS A 791 19.66 4.82 40.33
CA HIS A 791 21.10 4.56 40.28
C HIS A 791 21.86 5.60 39.43
N GLU A 792 21.26 6.06 38.33
CA GLU A 792 21.82 7.09 37.45
C GLU A 792 21.86 8.46 38.15
N LEU A 793 20.80 8.79 38.93
CA LEU A 793 20.79 9.99 39.76
C LEU A 793 21.87 9.94 40.84
N ALA A 794 22.11 8.78 41.45
CA ALA A 794 23.19 8.63 42.44
C ALA A 794 24.58 8.89 41.82
N SER A 795 24.81 8.39 40.59
CA SER A 795 26.05 8.65 39.85
C SER A 795 26.25 10.15 39.61
N VAL A 796 25.27 10.83 39.01
CA VAL A 796 25.35 12.28 38.75
C VAL A 796 25.44 13.09 40.04
N TYR A 797 24.76 12.65 41.11
CA TYR A 797 24.82 13.30 42.41
C TYR A 797 26.22 13.28 43.00
N THR A 798 27.02 12.22 42.83
CA THR A 798 28.40 12.21 43.34
C THR A 798 29.28 13.28 42.70
N GLU A 799 29.10 13.49 41.40
CA GLU A 799 29.90 14.41 40.57
C GLU A 799 29.38 15.87 40.61
N ALA A 800 28.14 16.10 41.00
CA ALA A 800 27.52 17.44 41.03
C ALA A 800 28.11 18.38 42.09
N ILE A 801 28.02 19.69 41.81
CA ILE A 801 28.41 20.76 42.76
C ILE A 801 27.42 20.90 43.93
N ALA A 802 27.84 21.56 45.02
CA ALA A 802 27.09 21.62 46.27
C ALA A 802 25.66 22.19 46.13
N ASP A 803 25.46 23.20 45.28
CA ASP A 803 24.15 23.83 45.09
C ASP A 803 23.15 22.94 44.33
N ILE A 804 23.66 22.14 43.39
CA ILE A 804 22.90 21.11 42.69
C ILE A 804 22.50 20.01 43.68
N LYS A 805 23.45 19.52 44.48
CA LYS A 805 23.20 18.50 45.52
C LYS A 805 22.08 18.90 46.48
N ARG A 806 22.11 20.15 46.99
CA ARG A 806 21.06 20.70 47.87
C ARG A 806 19.70 20.74 47.19
N THR A 807 19.66 21.17 45.93
CA THR A 807 18.41 21.25 45.16
C THR A 807 17.83 19.86 44.89
N VAL A 808 18.67 18.90 44.45
CA VAL A 808 18.28 17.50 44.19
C VAL A 808 17.67 16.87 45.44
N LEU A 809 18.31 17.00 46.61
CA LEU A 809 17.78 16.46 47.87
C LEU A 809 16.42 17.03 48.26
N ARG A 810 16.16 18.31 47.93
CA ARG A 810 14.87 18.95 48.21
C ARG A 810 13.74 18.44 47.30
N VAL A 811 14.04 18.15 46.04
CA VAL A 811 13.01 17.78 45.04
C VAL A 811 12.80 16.27 44.91
N ILE A 812 13.75 15.45 45.37
CA ILE A 812 13.68 13.98 45.27
C ILE A 812 12.77 13.35 46.33
N GLU A 813 12.53 14.03 47.44
CA GLU A 813 11.77 13.50 48.59
C GLU A 813 10.35 13.04 48.20
N GLN A 814 9.62 13.86 47.45
CA GLN A 814 8.24 13.56 47.05
C GLN A 814 8.15 12.39 46.04
N PRO A 815 8.91 12.35 44.93
CA PRO A 815 8.92 11.20 44.02
C PRO A 815 9.35 9.88 44.68
N VAL A 816 10.26 9.93 45.66
CA VAL A 816 10.69 8.72 46.40
C VAL A 816 9.60 8.23 47.36
N ARG A 817 8.82 9.13 47.96
CA ARG A 817 7.64 8.74 48.73
C ARG A 817 6.59 8.04 47.86
N ASP A 818 6.35 8.55 46.65
CA ASP A 818 5.41 7.95 45.69
C ASP A 818 5.84 6.52 45.25
N ILE A 819 7.13 6.19 45.31
CA ILE A 819 7.66 4.82 45.09
C ILE A 819 7.24 3.87 46.23
N GLY A 820 7.21 4.37 47.47
CA GLY A 820 6.87 3.60 48.67
C GLY A 820 5.39 3.25 48.78
N ASP A 821 4.50 4.18 48.43
CA ASP A 821 3.03 4.01 48.54
C ASP A 821 2.45 3.02 47.50
N ILE A 822 3.17 2.71 46.42
CA ILE A 822 2.75 1.70 45.43
C ILE A 822 2.87 0.27 46.00
N GLY A 823 3.68 0.07 47.06
CA GLY A 823 3.90 -1.23 47.71
C GLY A 823 2.66 -1.88 48.33
N ASP A 824 1.65 -1.09 48.72
CA ASP A 824 0.42 -1.61 49.35
C ASP A 824 -0.57 -2.24 48.36
N THR A 825 -0.35 -2.08 47.04
CA THR A 825 -1.19 -2.71 45.99
C THR A 825 -0.70 -4.09 45.54
N TRP A 826 0.41 -4.60 46.09
CA TRP A 826 1.02 -5.90 45.76
C TRP A 826 0.59 -7.06 46.68
N GLY A 827 -0.57 -6.96 47.35
CA GLY A 827 -1.09 -7.98 48.27
C GLY A 827 -1.55 -9.31 47.64
N HIS A 828 -1.50 -9.47 46.30
CA HIS A 828 -1.93 -10.69 45.62
C HIS A 828 -0.94 -11.13 44.54
N LEU A 829 0.26 -11.56 44.94
CA LEU A 829 0.96 -12.75 44.43
C LEU A 829 2.38 -12.79 45.03
N GLY A 830 2.58 -13.71 45.99
CA GLY A 830 3.83 -14.46 46.18
C GLY A 830 5.14 -13.71 46.46
N THR A 831 5.45 -13.59 47.75
CA THR A 831 6.77 -13.78 48.40
C THR A 831 8.02 -13.03 47.92
N SER A 832 8.67 -12.42 48.92
CA SER A 832 10.06 -11.93 49.03
C SER A 832 10.41 -10.68 48.22
N VAL A 833 10.41 -9.52 48.89
CA VAL A 833 11.58 -8.63 49.10
C VAL A 833 11.20 -7.65 50.22
N THR A 834 11.99 -7.63 51.29
CA THR A 834 11.89 -6.64 52.38
C THR A 834 12.53 -5.31 51.97
N PRO A 835 12.04 -4.17 52.51
CA PRO A 835 12.54 -2.85 52.15
C PRO A 835 13.87 -2.51 52.88
N TRP A 836 14.73 -1.73 52.21
CA TRP A 836 15.94 -1.01 52.70
C TRP A 836 17.12 -1.80 53.32
N GLU A 837 18.17 -2.03 52.52
CA GLU A 837 19.57 -1.98 52.98
C GLU A 837 20.36 -1.02 52.08
N ILE A 838 20.45 0.25 52.49
CA ILE A 838 21.46 1.20 52.00
C ILE A 838 22.50 1.31 53.12
N THR A 839 23.54 0.49 53.05
CA THR A 839 24.78 0.67 53.81
C THR A 839 25.78 1.41 52.93
N CYS A 840 25.94 2.71 53.19
CA CYS A 840 27.12 3.46 52.73
C CYS A 840 28.31 3.10 53.63
N PRO A 841 29.48 2.69 53.09
CA PRO A 841 30.72 2.73 53.86
C PRO A 841 31.23 4.17 53.86
N VAL A 842 31.21 4.81 55.03
CA VAL A 842 31.95 6.05 55.30
C VAL A 842 33.44 5.68 55.40
N PRO A 843 34.35 6.26 54.59
CA PRO A 843 35.77 6.19 54.91
C PRO A 843 36.10 7.29 55.92
N GLU A 844 36.41 6.89 57.16
CA GLU A 844 37.14 7.72 58.11
C GLU A 844 38.50 8.08 57.52
N ILE A 845 38.68 9.35 57.11
CA ILE A 845 39.99 9.93 56.87
C ILE A 845 40.24 10.93 57.98
N THR A 846 41.04 10.52 58.95
CA THR A 846 41.63 11.33 60.00
C THR A 846 42.69 12.25 59.40
N PHE A 847 42.53 13.57 59.55
CA PHE A 847 43.60 14.55 59.34
C PHE A 847 44.10 15.06 60.70
N PRO A 848 45.42 15.05 60.98
CA PRO A 848 45.97 15.73 62.14
C PRO A 848 46.01 17.24 61.89
N VAL A 849 45.42 17.99 62.82
CA VAL A 849 45.49 19.46 62.89
C VAL A 849 46.86 19.88 63.45
N PRO A 850 47.59 20.82 62.83
CA PRO A 850 48.55 21.63 63.54
C PRO A 850 47.85 22.87 64.13
N VAL A 851 48.02 23.03 65.43
CA VAL A 851 47.61 24.19 66.24
C VAL A 851 48.31 25.45 65.75
N ILE A 852 47.55 26.53 65.51
CA ILE A 852 48.02 27.91 65.68
C ILE A 852 46.87 28.73 66.30
N ASN A 853 47.07 29.06 67.59
CA ASN A 853 46.40 30.02 68.48
C ASN A 853 44.88 30.12 68.54
#